data_AF-A0A8T5SS90-F1
#
_entry.id   AF-A0A8T5SS90-F1
#
_cell.length_a   1.000
_cell.length_b   1.000
_cell.length_c   1.000
_cell.angle_alpha   90.00
_cell.angle_beta   90.00
_cell.angle_gamma   90.00
#
_symmetry.space_group_name_H-M   'P 1'
#
loop_
_entity.id
_entity.type
_entity.pdbx_description
1 polymer ?
#
loop_
_entity_poly.entity_id
_entity_poly.type
_entity_poly.pdbx_seq_one_letter_code
_entity_poly.pdbx_strand_id
1 'polypeptide(L)'
;MGGNNVRIRFPSKVDGKDKYFLRLGIILIITCMLTTTISSTHSFYNQLITIDSEGIEDDESVLASQGTNPIVISMITQAGDPGIDWENLTIVDSPYQPITPTVVVDSYGRKHIFWSNYANGRSLFHQLIYENGTYATLDLLDSRSMNFEYRLDAVADKIGRVHLAFCWGSTQDSSHTYYQNWFNGTWSSTERIDPGVIGGGYTLPSHSPQITVDQYNTPHIIWSGASQLAMFEDLLMYPVFYQMRLGEDSWSEILFSEFAKPYNFKIAITNDDIIHVVLSQRLGEIYYVLHRIEYLDKHIDDTSWGLVERIGQEEMDGGKTYVPGPEILAINNTVHVFINSISEIDGPSLVYLNKTESSWNDPSILSLEVSQLGLNVPDAAATPRGDIILTWPNNQYVATYVGGIHIMLYDSLLGTWTDAVLITNNYTTAWSPSVAYDENTDEIHVLWRDNHPVSGQAMYYIKGIFDTDLDGLSNSEELSIYFTDPLDADSDDDLLMDGDEILNGLDPMDPDQDLDLILDGWEIAYGLDPLNTTDASDDFEPDGLTNVEEFAWDTDPYLSDTDSDTLTDGDEVNIHGTHPNNPDTDDDQLTDGDEIFIHGTNATNPDSESDGMPDGYEIANSLNPLFNDSGLDPDLDTITNLGEFGYGTNPNSNDTDTDNLDDYVEIFVYFSNPLTNDSDIDLLDDYYEVMIDPLDDQYLLNNTFQTDPNLWDTDGDQLSDYYEIATSGTNPILNDTDGDLIFDGYEVLYNLDPFFDDASYDNDSDGLTNYQEFLYNGDPFDADTDDDRLLDSEEVFWGTDLRLDDTDGDYLTDYLEVIYYGTNATNWDTDYDGLSDLFELYIFGTSPFNQDSDGDSLIDGDEVYIYGSHPLRVDTDYDGLIDPIEVAFGSAPYLPDTDNDGMDDYFEYIYNFNPLFDDSRWDLDGDGLVNVAEYWYFSDPTVNDTDGDLLNDADEVYLYLSSPIKIDTDGDELTDFQEAIIYNTSPTDPDMDDDGLTDGEEILTYGTNPESYDTDSDSYSDYEEIEAGTNPLNPRSNPGRRLFTILASVFGGTVGGLFVYYVLPYIINLRRKTEELKWIRTGMRKRQEKSDNMLKSIEESSSD
;
A
#
# COMPACT_ATOMS: atom_id res chain seq x y z
N MET A 1 16.10 20.26 -55.33
CA MET A 1 15.97 21.40 -56.27
C MET A 1 14.51 21.80 -56.30
N GLY A 2 14.21 23.10 -56.11
CA GLY A 2 12.93 23.55 -55.56
C GLY A 2 11.74 23.72 -56.52
N GLY A 3 10.62 24.10 -55.88
CA GLY A 3 9.48 24.85 -56.41
C GLY A 3 8.33 24.04 -56.99
N ASN A 4 7.16 24.04 -56.33
CA ASN A 4 5.94 24.68 -56.87
C ASN A 4 4.71 24.59 -55.92
N ASN A 5 3.95 25.68 -55.97
CA ASN A 5 2.72 26.02 -55.25
C ASN A 5 1.58 25.00 -55.34
N VAL A 6 0.84 24.81 -54.23
CA VAL A 6 -0.52 24.25 -54.24
C VAL A 6 -1.55 25.37 -54.11
N ARG A 7 -2.46 25.46 -55.08
CA ARG A 7 -3.70 26.26 -55.03
C ARG A 7 -4.85 25.33 -54.67
N ILE A 8 -5.60 25.64 -53.61
CA ILE A 8 -6.83 24.92 -53.25
C ILE A 8 -8.04 25.62 -53.90
N ARG A 9 -8.85 24.84 -54.64
CA ARG A 9 -10.17 25.22 -55.19
C ARG A 9 -11.23 24.47 -54.40
N PHE A 10 -12.23 25.17 -53.87
CA PHE A 10 -13.42 24.54 -53.30
C PHE A 10 -14.49 24.27 -54.37
N PRO A 11 -15.17 23.11 -54.34
CA PRO A 11 -16.36 22.87 -55.15
C PRO A 11 -17.63 23.36 -54.45
N SER A 12 -18.53 23.87 -55.28
CA SER A 12 -19.84 24.43 -54.96
C SER A 12 -20.94 23.36 -54.97
N LYS A 13 -21.63 23.15 -53.84
CA LYS A 13 -23.11 23.25 -53.67
C LYS A 13 -23.58 22.39 -52.49
N VAL A 14 -24.47 23.03 -51.74
CA VAL A 14 -25.12 22.64 -50.48
C VAL A 14 -26.49 22.04 -50.77
N ASP A 15 -26.91 21.08 -49.95
CA ASP A 15 -28.24 20.90 -49.34
C ASP A 15 -28.13 19.69 -48.39
N GLY A 16 -28.56 19.66 -47.13
CA GLY A 16 -29.23 20.64 -46.29
C GLY A 16 -29.75 19.91 -45.05
N LYS A 17 -29.09 20.10 -43.91
CA LYS A 17 -29.56 20.08 -42.51
C LYS A 17 -28.34 20.40 -41.63
N ASP A 18 -28.60 21.10 -40.53
CA ASP A 18 -27.64 21.59 -39.52
C ASP A 18 -26.98 22.94 -39.80
N LYS A 19 -27.49 23.95 -39.11
CA LYS A 19 -26.82 25.23 -38.84
C LYS A 19 -27.27 25.78 -37.50
N TYR A 20 -26.42 25.65 -36.50
CA TYR A 20 -26.03 26.76 -35.63
C TYR A 20 -24.53 26.64 -35.35
N PHE A 21 -23.72 27.10 -36.31
CA PHE A 21 -22.36 27.57 -36.09
C PHE A 21 -22.27 28.93 -36.78
N LEU A 22 -22.18 29.99 -35.98
CA LEU A 22 -21.83 31.33 -36.43
C LEU A 22 -21.43 32.16 -35.21
N ARG A 23 -20.12 32.24 -34.91
CA ARG A 23 -19.34 33.50 -34.96
C ARG A 23 -17.95 33.30 -34.34
N LEU A 24 -16.96 33.19 -35.22
CA LEU A 24 -15.59 33.65 -34.97
C LEU A 24 -15.35 34.83 -35.92
N GLY A 25 -14.91 35.96 -35.38
CA GLY A 25 -14.39 37.06 -36.18
C GLY A 25 -14.17 38.36 -35.42
N ILE A 26 -12.96 38.92 -35.62
CA ILE A 26 -12.48 40.31 -35.35
C ILE A 26 -11.75 40.37 -33.98
N ILE A 27 -10.43 40.59 -33.85
CA ILE A 27 -9.55 41.64 -34.39
C ILE A 27 -8.07 41.16 -34.49
N LEU A 28 -7.40 41.54 -35.59
CA LEU A 28 -5.93 41.60 -35.73
C LEU A 28 -5.56 43.07 -36.05
N ILE A 29 -4.50 43.58 -35.40
CA ILE A 29 -3.66 44.77 -35.73
C ILE A 29 -4.15 46.16 -35.29
N ILE A 30 -3.46 46.75 -34.29
CA ILE A 30 -2.93 48.13 -34.10
C ILE A 30 -2.14 48.01 -32.76
N THR A 31 -0.81 48.15 -32.62
CA THR A 31 0.03 49.32 -32.91
C THR A 31 1.52 48.92 -32.90
N CYS A 32 2.28 49.31 -33.93
CA CYS A 32 3.74 49.46 -33.87
C CYS A 32 4.07 50.91 -33.50
N MET A 33 5.03 51.15 -32.61
CA MET A 33 6.19 52.08 -32.74
C MET A 33 6.71 52.60 -31.39
N LEU A 34 7.92 52.16 -31.01
CA LEU A 34 9.07 52.94 -30.51
C LEU A 34 10.27 51.98 -30.33
N THR A 35 11.00 51.70 -31.43
CA THR A 35 12.43 52.07 -31.65
C THR A 35 13.44 51.41 -30.66
N THR A 36 14.10 50.31 -31.03
CA THR A 36 15.51 50.20 -31.52
C THR A 36 16.57 50.67 -30.50
N THR A 37 17.62 49.93 -30.11
CA THR A 37 18.70 49.35 -30.95
C THR A 37 19.74 48.55 -30.11
N ILE A 38 20.42 47.58 -30.75
CA ILE A 38 21.82 47.09 -30.54
C ILE A 38 22.08 45.92 -29.56
N SER A 39 22.18 44.72 -30.16
CA SER A 39 23.34 43.80 -30.17
C SER A 39 24.44 43.87 -29.08
N SER A 40 24.74 42.67 -28.59
CA SER A 40 26.04 42.08 -28.20
C SER A 40 26.69 42.38 -26.84
N THR A 41 26.98 41.25 -26.18
CA THR A 41 28.16 40.89 -25.36
C THR A 41 28.28 41.32 -23.89
N HIS A 42 28.52 40.29 -23.07
CA HIS A 42 29.36 40.20 -21.87
C HIS A 42 28.93 40.90 -20.56
N SER A 43 28.61 40.03 -19.58
CA SER A 43 29.22 39.89 -18.24
C SER A 43 28.86 40.88 -17.10
N PHE A 44 28.68 40.27 -15.92
CA PHE A 44 28.85 40.77 -14.54
C PHE A 44 27.80 41.73 -13.95
N TYR A 45 27.07 41.27 -12.92
CA TYR A 45 27.29 41.53 -11.47
C TYR A 45 26.16 40.80 -10.68
N ASN A 46 26.42 39.79 -9.83
CA ASN A 46 26.85 39.83 -8.42
C ASN A 46 25.87 40.50 -7.45
N GLN A 47 25.31 39.73 -6.52
CA GLN A 47 25.47 39.97 -5.07
C GLN A 47 25.15 38.71 -4.25
N LEU A 48 26.22 38.03 -3.83
CA LEU A 48 26.26 37.09 -2.71
C LEU A 48 26.40 37.90 -1.42
N ILE A 49 25.69 37.45 -0.38
CA ILE A 49 25.90 37.82 1.02
C ILE A 49 27.06 36.95 1.54
N THR A 50 27.98 37.58 2.25
CA THR A 50 29.17 37.00 2.91
C THR A 50 28.82 36.56 4.32
N ILE A 51 29.26 35.36 4.73
CA ILE A 51 29.75 35.08 6.08
C ILE A 51 31.03 34.21 5.92
N ASP A 52 32.10 34.61 6.62
CA ASP A 52 33.43 34.01 6.70
C ASP A 52 33.53 33.07 7.93
N SER A 53 34.27 31.96 7.82
CA SER A 53 35.38 31.54 8.72
C SER A 53 35.89 30.15 8.25
N GLU A 54 37.14 30.05 7.77
CA GLU A 54 38.32 29.47 8.47
C GLU A 54 38.08 28.02 8.94
N GLY A 55 38.75 26.94 8.52
CA GLY A 55 39.98 26.68 7.78
C GLY A 55 40.63 25.42 8.37
N ILE A 56 41.10 24.47 7.56
CA ILE A 56 42.31 23.64 7.77
C ILE A 56 42.56 22.77 6.53
N GLU A 57 43.83 22.77 6.13
CA GLU A 57 44.48 22.07 5.02
C GLU A 57 44.76 20.60 5.40
N ASP A 58 44.72 19.66 4.44
CA ASP A 58 45.92 18.88 4.04
C ASP A 58 45.65 17.85 2.92
N ASP A 59 46.15 18.22 1.73
CA ASP A 59 47.15 17.54 0.89
C ASP A 59 47.08 16.08 0.37
N GLU A 60 47.40 16.01 -0.93
CA GLU A 60 48.15 14.99 -1.71
C GLU A 60 47.49 13.70 -2.28
N SER A 61 46.97 13.86 -3.51
CA SER A 61 47.48 13.28 -4.78
C SER A 61 47.76 11.77 -4.94
N VAL A 62 47.13 11.12 -5.96
CA VAL A 62 47.80 10.32 -7.03
C VAL A 62 46.92 10.27 -8.31
N LEU A 63 47.61 10.32 -9.45
CA LEU A 63 47.20 10.45 -10.86
C LEU A 63 46.45 9.26 -11.52
N ALA A 64 45.42 9.65 -12.30
CA ALA A 64 45.12 9.31 -13.70
C ALA A 64 44.76 7.87 -14.14
N SER A 65 43.51 7.69 -14.61
CA SER A 65 43.23 7.12 -15.94
C SER A 65 41.87 7.60 -16.48
N GLN A 66 41.75 7.69 -17.80
CA GLN A 66 40.57 8.23 -18.50
C GLN A 66 39.40 7.24 -18.57
N GLY A 67 38.19 7.74 -18.36
CA GLY A 67 36.96 7.12 -18.83
C GLY A 67 35.74 7.52 -17.99
N THR A 68 34.97 8.50 -18.50
CA THR A 68 33.59 8.86 -18.11
C THR A 68 33.34 9.18 -16.63
N ASN A 69 33.38 10.47 -16.29
CA ASN A 69 32.73 10.97 -15.07
C ASN A 69 31.20 10.79 -15.23
N PRO A 70 30.49 10.15 -14.28
CA PRO A 70 29.05 10.31 -14.19
C PRO A 70 28.75 11.79 -13.91
N ILE A 71 27.81 12.36 -14.66
CA ILE A 71 27.22 13.66 -14.33
C ILE A 71 26.35 13.38 -13.11
N VAL A 72 26.78 13.85 -11.93
CA VAL A 72 25.99 13.81 -10.70
C VAL A 72 24.78 14.72 -10.93
N ILE A 73 23.59 14.13 -10.96
CA ILE A 73 22.31 14.85 -10.87
C ILE A 73 21.88 14.68 -9.43
N SER A 74 21.98 15.73 -8.62
CA SER A 74 21.43 15.74 -7.26
C SER A 74 19.91 15.60 -7.35
N MET A 75 19.34 14.70 -6.57
CA MET A 75 17.89 14.56 -6.43
C MET A 75 17.30 15.83 -5.80
N ILE A 76 16.08 16.16 -6.23
CA ILE A 76 15.15 16.91 -5.38
C ILE A 76 14.40 15.79 -4.66
N THR A 77 14.87 15.35 -3.50
CA THR A 77 14.03 14.55 -2.59
C THR A 77 12.96 15.52 -2.08
N GLN A 78 11.72 15.30 -2.49
CA GLN A 78 10.56 15.85 -1.79
C GLN A 78 10.30 14.93 -0.59
N ALA A 79 9.92 15.51 0.55
CA ALA A 79 9.54 14.78 1.75
C ALA A 79 8.50 13.69 1.45
N GLY A 80 8.69 12.48 1.99
CA GLY A 80 7.85 11.30 1.78
C GLY A 80 8.58 10.17 1.06
N ASP A 81 9.76 9.77 1.53
CA ASP A 81 10.50 8.60 1.01
C ASP A 81 9.71 7.32 1.35
N PRO A 82 9.51 6.32 0.45
CA PRO A 82 8.68 5.16 0.77
C PRO A 82 9.45 4.12 1.61
N GLY A 83 10.39 4.56 2.46
CA GLY A 83 11.31 3.69 3.18
C GLY A 83 12.42 3.12 2.29
N ILE A 84 12.98 3.92 1.36
CA ILE A 84 14.12 3.50 0.55
C ILE A 84 15.23 4.54 0.53
N ASP A 85 16.41 4.23 1.06
CA ASP A 85 17.60 5.06 0.82
C ASP A 85 18.11 4.90 -0.62
N TRP A 86 17.88 5.93 -1.45
CA TRP A 86 18.22 5.92 -2.87
C TRP A 86 19.62 6.46 -3.19
N GLU A 87 20.39 5.71 -3.96
CA GLU A 87 21.60 6.23 -4.58
C GLU A 87 21.31 7.25 -5.70
N ASN A 88 22.30 8.12 -5.98
CA ASN A 88 22.21 9.12 -7.04
C ASN A 88 21.87 8.54 -8.43
N LEU A 89 20.91 9.17 -9.11
CA LEU A 89 20.47 8.83 -10.46
C LEU A 89 21.63 8.78 -11.47
N THR A 90 21.80 7.65 -12.15
CA THR A 90 22.83 7.46 -13.17
C THR A 90 22.27 7.37 -14.58
N ILE A 91 23.02 7.87 -15.56
CA ILE A 91 22.69 7.75 -16.99
C ILE A 91 23.48 6.59 -17.58
N VAL A 92 22.78 5.59 -18.12
CA VAL A 92 23.40 4.50 -18.87
C VAL A 92 23.64 4.97 -20.30
N ASP A 93 24.91 5.16 -20.67
CA ASP A 93 25.32 5.71 -21.97
C ASP A 93 24.99 4.73 -23.12
N SER A 94 23.83 4.92 -23.76
CA SER A 94 23.44 4.13 -24.93
C SER A 94 23.96 4.78 -26.21
N PRO A 95 24.72 4.04 -27.06
CA PRO A 95 25.25 4.60 -28.30
C PRO A 95 24.15 4.95 -29.34
N TYR A 96 22.89 4.55 -29.11
CA TYR A 96 21.73 4.83 -29.97
C TYR A 96 20.42 4.85 -29.17
N GLN A 97 19.35 5.31 -29.83
CA GLN A 97 17.97 5.42 -29.35
C GLN A 97 17.36 4.10 -28.78
N PRO A 98 17.34 3.90 -27.44
CA PRO A 98 16.94 2.65 -26.77
C PRO A 98 15.42 2.43 -26.71
N ILE A 99 15.04 1.16 -26.75
CA ILE A 99 13.67 0.65 -26.76
C ILE A 99 13.64 -0.62 -25.92
N THR A 100 12.59 -0.74 -25.08
CA THR A 100 12.37 -1.85 -24.13
C THR A 100 13.62 -2.13 -23.27
N PRO A 101 14.01 -1.18 -22.40
CA PRO A 101 15.01 -1.48 -21.38
C PRO A 101 14.45 -2.55 -20.42
N THR A 102 15.28 -3.51 -20.05
CA THR A 102 14.95 -4.55 -19.07
C THR A 102 16.15 -4.78 -18.17
N VAL A 103 15.95 -4.81 -16.86
CA VAL A 103 16.96 -5.18 -15.87
C VAL A 103 16.58 -6.51 -15.23
N VAL A 104 17.56 -7.37 -15.00
CA VAL A 104 17.40 -8.64 -14.30
C VAL A 104 18.62 -8.83 -13.40
N VAL A 105 18.39 -9.25 -12.16
CA VAL A 105 19.47 -9.66 -11.24
C VAL A 105 19.54 -11.18 -11.22
N ASP A 106 20.75 -11.73 -11.33
CA ASP A 106 20.96 -13.17 -11.16
C ASP A 106 21.33 -13.55 -9.73
N SER A 107 21.27 -14.86 -9.41
CA SER A 107 21.55 -15.39 -8.07
C SER A 107 23.00 -15.18 -7.55
N TYR A 108 23.82 -14.40 -8.26
CA TYR A 108 25.18 -14.01 -7.83
C TYR A 108 25.28 -12.47 -7.72
N GLY A 109 24.16 -11.76 -7.58
CA GLY A 109 24.12 -10.30 -7.47
C GLY A 109 24.58 -9.56 -8.72
N ARG A 110 24.59 -10.22 -9.90
CA ARG A 110 24.99 -9.57 -11.16
C ARG A 110 23.80 -8.99 -11.87
N LYS A 111 23.91 -7.71 -12.25
CA LYS A 111 22.84 -6.97 -12.90
C LYS A 111 23.00 -7.04 -14.42
N HIS A 112 22.01 -7.62 -15.09
CA HIS A 112 21.95 -7.79 -16.54
C HIS A 112 20.99 -6.78 -17.16
N ILE A 113 21.53 -5.86 -17.96
CA ILE A 113 20.73 -4.83 -18.64
C ILE A 113 20.61 -5.16 -20.13
N PHE A 114 19.38 -5.18 -20.62
CA PHE A 114 19.04 -5.43 -22.02
C PHE A 114 18.33 -4.22 -22.63
N TRP A 115 18.63 -3.94 -23.89
CA TRP A 115 17.86 -2.97 -24.67
C TRP A 115 18.02 -3.20 -26.16
N SER A 116 17.10 -2.62 -26.93
CA SER A 116 17.15 -2.60 -28.37
C SER A 116 17.15 -1.18 -28.93
N ASN A 117 17.54 -0.95 -30.20
CA ASN A 117 17.75 0.42 -30.73
C ASN A 117 17.05 0.74 -32.06
N TYR A 118 16.67 2.00 -32.34
CA TYR A 118 16.00 2.40 -33.61
C TYR A 118 16.91 2.52 -34.87
N ALA A 119 18.22 2.70 -34.74
CA ALA A 119 19.07 3.13 -35.87
C ALA A 119 19.56 1.98 -36.81
N ASN A 120 19.41 2.16 -38.13
CA ASN A 120 20.12 1.49 -39.26
C ASN A 120 20.51 0.00 -39.13
N GLY A 121 19.69 -0.80 -38.46
CA GLY A 121 20.12 -2.14 -38.07
C GLY A 121 19.24 -2.75 -37.03
N ARG A 122 18.71 -1.94 -36.09
CA ARG A 122 17.82 -2.44 -35.03
C ARG A 122 18.48 -3.67 -34.36
N SER A 123 19.39 -3.38 -33.44
CA SER A 123 20.28 -4.35 -32.77
C SER A 123 19.82 -4.61 -31.33
N LEU A 124 20.22 -5.76 -30.79
CA LEU A 124 20.00 -6.18 -29.40
C LEU A 124 21.31 -6.08 -28.61
N PHE A 125 21.28 -5.36 -27.51
CA PHE A 125 22.43 -5.09 -26.65
C PHE A 125 22.23 -5.71 -25.27
N HIS A 126 23.35 -6.09 -24.67
CA HIS A 126 23.45 -6.57 -23.30
C HIS A 126 24.65 -5.91 -22.62
N GLN A 127 24.46 -5.47 -21.38
CA GLN A 127 25.52 -4.95 -20.55
C GLN A 127 25.40 -5.54 -19.14
N LEU A 128 26.52 -6.05 -18.64
CA LEU A 128 26.63 -6.60 -17.29
C LEU A 128 27.19 -5.52 -16.36
N ILE A 129 26.60 -5.38 -15.16
CA ILE A 129 27.16 -4.60 -14.05
C ILE A 129 27.51 -5.59 -12.95
N TYR A 130 28.76 -5.55 -12.50
CA TYR A 130 29.23 -6.36 -11.37
C TYR A 130 28.84 -5.71 -10.04
N GLU A 131 28.82 -6.49 -8.95
CA GLU A 131 28.52 -6.01 -7.59
C GLU A 131 29.28 -4.73 -7.20
N ASN A 132 30.54 -4.59 -7.62
CA ASN A 132 31.35 -3.39 -7.35
C ASN A 132 30.99 -2.16 -8.22
N GLY A 133 29.82 -2.16 -8.86
CA GLY A 133 29.32 -1.09 -9.74
C GLY A 133 30.06 -0.96 -11.08
N THR A 134 31.02 -1.85 -11.40
CA THR A 134 31.78 -1.72 -12.64
C THR A 134 31.02 -2.30 -13.84
N TYR A 135 30.97 -1.51 -14.91
CA TYR A 135 30.35 -1.92 -16.18
C TYR A 135 31.28 -2.85 -16.98
N ALA A 136 30.76 -4.00 -17.39
CA ALA A 136 31.41 -4.86 -18.36
C ALA A 136 31.41 -4.25 -19.77
N THR A 137 32.11 -4.92 -20.69
CA THR A 137 32.09 -4.54 -22.10
C THR A 137 30.70 -4.73 -22.68
N LEU A 138 30.21 -3.74 -23.44
CA LEU A 138 28.94 -3.82 -24.15
C LEU A 138 28.92 -4.99 -25.14
N ASP A 139 28.01 -5.94 -24.94
CA ASP A 139 27.80 -7.08 -25.82
C ASP A 139 26.73 -6.77 -26.87
N LEU A 140 27.05 -7.05 -28.13
CA LEU A 140 26.11 -7.01 -29.25
C LEU A 140 25.60 -8.44 -29.49
N LEU A 141 24.44 -8.76 -28.93
CA LEU A 141 23.83 -10.10 -29.03
C LEU A 141 23.30 -10.37 -30.43
N ASP A 142 22.77 -9.34 -31.10
CA ASP A 142 22.29 -9.43 -32.48
C ASP A 142 22.41 -8.11 -33.25
N SER A 143 22.71 -8.20 -34.55
CA SER A 143 23.02 -7.06 -35.44
C SER A 143 22.23 -7.05 -36.77
N ARG A 144 21.17 -7.85 -36.87
CA ARG A 144 20.41 -8.06 -38.12
C ARG A 144 19.35 -6.95 -38.38
N SER A 145 19.46 -6.25 -39.53
CA SER A 145 18.59 -5.12 -40.01
C SER A 145 17.07 -5.39 -40.09
N MET A 146 16.23 -4.53 -39.47
CA MET A 146 14.78 -4.73 -39.25
C MET A 146 13.83 -3.65 -39.81
N ASN A 147 12.51 -3.98 -39.84
CA ASN A 147 11.36 -3.06 -39.99
C ASN A 147 10.32 -3.14 -38.82
N PHE A 148 10.39 -4.10 -37.89
CA PHE A 148 9.42 -4.32 -36.79
C PHE A 148 10.08 -4.14 -35.41
N GLU A 149 9.35 -3.75 -34.36
CA GLU A 149 9.91 -3.47 -33.01
C GLU A 149 10.42 -4.74 -32.35
N TYR A 150 11.58 -4.68 -31.69
CA TYR A 150 11.96 -5.73 -30.73
C TYR A 150 11.06 -5.56 -29.52
N ARG A 151 10.28 -6.60 -29.23
CA ARG A 151 9.83 -6.90 -27.87
C ARG A 151 10.77 -7.99 -27.37
N LEU A 152 11.35 -7.77 -26.19
CA LEU A 152 12.18 -8.73 -25.48
C LEU A 152 11.62 -8.91 -24.08
N ASP A 153 11.96 -10.02 -23.48
CA ASP A 153 11.70 -10.31 -22.08
C ASP A 153 12.82 -11.22 -21.55
N ALA A 154 13.17 -11.06 -20.27
CA ALA A 154 14.28 -11.76 -19.66
C ALA A 154 14.00 -12.10 -18.21
N VAL A 155 14.53 -13.23 -17.75
CA VAL A 155 14.36 -13.71 -16.37
C VAL A 155 15.63 -14.46 -15.94
N ALA A 156 16.00 -14.36 -14.67
CA ALA A 156 17.07 -15.15 -14.08
C ALA A 156 16.49 -16.36 -13.34
N ASP A 157 17.26 -17.44 -13.30
CA ASP A 157 16.93 -18.61 -12.51
C ASP A 157 17.75 -18.68 -11.21
N LYS A 158 17.36 -19.59 -10.30
CA LYS A 158 17.96 -19.74 -8.96
C LYS A 158 19.39 -20.29 -9.00
N ILE A 159 19.93 -20.64 -10.17
CA ILE A 159 21.33 -21.08 -10.33
C ILE A 159 22.19 -20.05 -11.08
N GLY A 160 21.61 -18.88 -11.37
CA GLY A 160 22.24 -17.73 -12.00
C GLY A 160 22.44 -17.87 -13.51
N ARG A 161 21.55 -18.60 -14.18
CA ARG A 161 21.37 -18.48 -15.65
C ARG A 161 20.40 -17.34 -15.92
N VAL A 162 20.70 -16.55 -16.95
CA VAL A 162 19.77 -15.53 -17.46
C VAL A 162 19.18 -16.01 -18.78
N HIS A 163 17.86 -16.11 -18.84
CA HIS A 163 17.10 -16.55 -19.99
C HIS A 163 16.54 -15.33 -20.73
N LEU A 164 16.74 -15.30 -22.05
CA LEU A 164 16.35 -14.17 -22.90
C LEU A 164 15.48 -14.66 -24.06
N ALA A 165 14.26 -14.13 -24.14
CA ALA A 165 13.34 -14.35 -25.24
C ALA A 165 13.16 -13.05 -26.05
N PHE A 166 13.23 -13.14 -27.38
CA PHE A 166 13.09 -11.96 -28.23
C PHE A 166 12.54 -12.32 -29.62
N CYS A 167 11.87 -11.37 -30.26
CA CYS A 167 11.33 -11.55 -31.61
C CYS A 167 12.18 -10.85 -32.68
N TRP A 168 12.41 -11.50 -33.82
CA TRP A 168 13.18 -10.94 -34.96
C TRP A 168 12.54 -11.25 -36.32
N GLY A 169 12.49 -10.26 -37.23
CA GLY A 169 12.00 -10.45 -38.60
C GLY A 169 12.71 -9.56 -39.62
N SER A 170 12.78 -10.00 -40.90
CA SER A 170 13.43 -9.25 -41.98
C SER A 170 12.42 -8.76 -43.03
N THR A 171 12.84 -7.91 -43.97
CA THR A 171 11.98 -7.50 -45.10
C THR A 171 11.54 -8.65 -46.02
N GLN A 172 12.17 -9.82 -45.93
CA GLN A 172 11.90 -10.99 -46.75
C GLN A 172 11.41 -12.21 -45.95
N ASP A 173 11.39 -12.13 -44.61
CA ASP A 173 11.03 -13.23 -43.72
C ASP A 173 10.14 -12.71 -42.58
N SER A 174 9.11 -13.47 -42.22
CA SER A 174 8.20 -13.16 -41.10
C SER A 174 8.99 -12.98 -39.79
N SER A 175 8.47 -12.22 -38.83
CA SER A 175 9.03 -12.21 -37.47
C SER A 175 8.97 -13.59 -36.84
N HIS A 176 9.99 -13.96 -36.08
CA HIS A 176 10.12 -15.25 -35.44
C HIS A 176 10.59 -15.07 -34.00
N THR A 177 10.21 -15.97 -33.10
CA THR A 177 10.64 -15.95 -31.69
C THR A 177 11.94 -16.73 -31.53
N TYR A 178 12.86 -16.14 -30.78
CA TYR A 178 14.19 -16.66 -30.50
C TYR A 178 14.45 -16.73 -29.01
N TYR A 179 15.33 -17.65 -28.64
CA TYR A 179 15.77 -17.89 -27.28
C TYR A 179 17.31 -17.94 -27.22
N GLN A 180 17.86 -17.33 -26.18
CA GLN A 180 19.25 -17.47 -25.74
C GLN A 180 19.28 -17.58 -24.22
N ASN A 181 20.31 -18.21 -23.67
CA ASN A 181 20.63 -18.09 -22.26
C ASN A 181 22.07 -17.67 -22.06
N TRP A 182 22.33 -17.03 -20.93
CA TRP A 182 23.65 -16.71 -20.46
C TRP A 182 23.97 -17.57 -19.24
N PHE A 183 25.14 -18.18 -19.25
CA PHE A 183 25.64 -18.93 -18.11
C PHE A 183 27.17 -18.90 -18.09
N ASN A 184 27.76 -18.71 -16.90
CA ASN A 184 29.20 -18.70 -16.70
C ASN A 184 29.97 -17.76 -17.65
N GLY A 185 29.45 -16.55 -17.87
CA GLY A 185 30.14 -15.53 -18.70
C GLY A 185 29.98 -15.72 -20.21
N THR A 186 29.13 -16.63 -20.67
CA THR A 186 28.93 -16.88 -22.10
C THR A 186 27.46 -17.03 -22.47
N TRP A 187 27.09 -16.46 -23.62
CA TRP A 187 25.78 -16.65 -24.26
C TRP A 187 25.73 -17.95 -25.06
N SER A 188 24.60 -18.64 -25.00
CA SER A 188 24.28 -19.80 -25.82
C SER A 188 24.12 -19.41 -27.29
N SER A 189 24.10 -20.39 -28.19
CA SER A 189 23.69 -20.14 -29.57
C SER A 189 22.23 -19.71 -29.63
N THR A 190 21.91 -18.75 -30.50
CA THR A 190 20.53 -18.33 -30.77
C THR A 190 19.70 -19.47 -31.35
N GLU A 191 18.65 -19.86 -30.63
CA GLU A 191 17.70 -20.89 -31.04
C GLU A 191 16.39 -20.26 -31.51
N ARG A 192 15.75 -20.86 -32.50
CA ARG A 192 14.42 -20.46 -32.99
C ARG A 192 13.38 -21.43 -32.44
N ILE A 193 12.33 -20.92 -31.83
CA ILE A 193 11.33 -21.75 -31.12
C ILE A 193 10.00 -21.92 -31.88
N ASP A 194 9.63 -20.95 -32.74
CA ASP A 194 8.35 -21.04 -33.46
C ASP A 194 8.33 -22.08 -34.59
N PRO A 195 7.13 -22.58 -35.00
CA PRO A 195 7.01 -23.73 -35.90
C PRO A 195 7.37 -23.42 -37.36
N GLY A 196 7.57 -22.16 -37.72
CA GLY A 196 7.96 -21.68 -39.03
C GLY A 196 7.07 -21.98 -40.23
N VAL A 197 6.25 -23.04 -40.26
CA VAL A 197 5.28 -23.34 -41.34
C VAL A 197 4.05 -24.01 -40.76
N ILE A 198 2.90 -23.36 -40.85
CA ILE A 198 1.60 -23.98 -40.56
C ILE A 198 1.03 -24.47 -41.89
N GLY A 199 0.31 -25.61 -41.87
CA GLY A 199 -0.16 -26.32 -43.07
C GLY A 199 -0.73 -25.38 -44.16
N GLY A 200 -0.15 -25.42 -45.36
CA GLY A 200 -0.52 -24.54 -46.48
C GLY A 200 0.63 -23.74 -47.09
N GLY A 201 1.82 -23.72 -46.46
CA GLY A 201 3.02 -23.05 -46.99
C GLY A 201 3.12 -21.56 -46.62
N TYR A 202 2.38 -21.11 -45.60
CA TYR A 202 2.48 -19.78 -45.03
C TYR A 202 3.19 -19.85 -43.66
N THR A 203 4.07 -18.88 -43.41
CA THR A 203 4.75 -18.69 -42.12
C THR A 203 3.98 -17.60 -41.36
N LEU A 204 3.46 -17.90 -40.15
CA LEU A 204 2.86 -16.87 -39.31
C LEU A 204 3.98 -16.12 -38.59
N PRO A 205 4.10 -14.78 -38.72
CA PRO A 205 5.00 -14.02 -37.89
C PRO A 205 4.70 -14.17 -36.39
N SER A 206 5.72 -14.15 -35.53
CA SER A 206 5.60 -14.18 -34.06
C SER A 206 5.78 -12.78 -33.46
N HIS A 207 5.14 -12.49 -32.33
CA HIS A 207 5.21 -11.18 -31.65
C HIS A 207 5.05 -11.29 -30.12
N SER A 208 5.63 -10.33 -29.39
CA SER A 208 5.55 -10.18 -27.92
C SER A 208 5.86 -11.47 -27.13
N PRO A 209 7.11 -11.97 -27.16
CA PRO A 209 7.46 -13.13 -26.35
C PRO A 209 7.56 -12.72 -24.87
N GLN A 210 7.02 -13.52 -23.97
CA GLN A 210 7.22 -13.40 -22.52
C GLN A 210 7.85 -14.68 -21.99
N ILE A 211 8.71 -14.56 -20.98
CA ILE A 211 9.46 -15.68 -20.42
C ILE A 211 9.43 -15.65 -18.90
N THR A 212 9.27 -16.82 -18.30
CA THR A 212 9.42 -17.02 -16.85
C THR A 212 10.08 -18.38 -16.60
N VAL A 213 10.43 -18.68 -15.35
CA VAL A 213 11.05 -19.94 -14.92
C VAL A 213 10.23 -20.57 -13.80
N ASP A 214 10.11 -21.90 -13.81
CA ASP A 214 9.51 -22.64 -12.70
C ASP A 214 10.51 -22.81 -11.53
N GLN A 215 10.03 -23.38 -10.41
CA GLN A 215 10.85 -23.71 -9.24
C GLN A 215 12.00 -24.69 -9.53
N TYR A 216 11.96 -25.41 -10.65
CA TYR A 216 12.99 -26.34 -11.12
C TYR A 216 13.99 -25.70 -12.09
N ASN A 217 13.91 -24.39 -12.32
CA ASN A 217 14.72 -23.63 -13.27
C ASN A 217 14.49 -24.04 -14.74
N THR A 218 13.28 -24.48 -15.07
CA THR A 218 12.83 -24.74 -16.43
C THR A 218 12.28 -23.45 -17.03
N PRO A 219 12.78 -22.97 -18.18
CA PRO A 219 12.21 -21.79 -18.82
C PRO A 219 10.92 -22.13 -19.60
N HIS A 220 9.93 -21.26 -19.40
CA HIS A 220 8.60 -21.27 -20.04
C HIS A 220 8.46 -20.04 -20.93
N ILE A 221 8.07 -20.22 -22.19
CA ILE A 221 7.91 -19.12 -23.14
C ILE A 221 6.51 -19.12 -23.73
N ILE A 222 5.91 -17.94 -23.74
CA ILE A 222 4.62 -17.67 -24.37
C ILE A 222 4.77 -16.56 -25.41
N TRP A 223 4.10 -16.69 -26.57
CA TRP A 223 4.16 -15.67 -27.63
C TRP A 223 2.88 -15.66 -28.48
N SER A 224 2.65 -14.57 -29.21
CA SER A 224 1.50 -14.43 -30.11
C SER A 224 1.87 -14.59 -31.59
N GLY A 225 0.94 -15.07 -32.40
CA GLY A 225 1.03 -15.02 -33.86
C GLY A 225 0.52 -13.68 -34.44
N ALA A 226 1.11 -13.21 -35.54
CA ALA A 226 0.75 -12.01 -36.28
C ALA A 226 0.47 -12.33 -37.77
N SER A 227 -0.32 -11.50 -38.46
CA SER A 227 -0.59 -11.64 -39.90
C SER A 227 0.31 -10.73 -40.77
N GLN A 228 0.75 -11.23 -41.94
CA GLN A 228 1.66 -10.53 -42.87
C GLN A 228 1.03 -9.36 -43.68
N LEU A 229 -0.25 -9.04 -43.52
CA LEU A 229 -0.97 -8.04 -44.35
C LEU A 229 -0.93 -6.62 -43.75
N ALA A 230 0.23 -6.18 -43.26
CA ALA A 230 0.42 -4.89 -42.59
C ALA A 230 0.59 -3.68 -43.54
N MET A 231 -0.25 -3.53 -44.57
CA MET A 231 -0.22 -2.31 -45.42
C MET A 231 -1.56 -1.60 -45.60
N PHE A 232 -2.68 -2.20 -45.23
CA PHE A 232 -3.98 -1.54 -45.21
C PHE A 232 -4.79 -2.16 -44.08
N GLU A 233 -5.37 -1.29 -43.25
CA GLU A 233 -6.45 -1.47 -42.24
C GLU A 233 -6.87 -2.93 -41.93
N ASP A 234 -6.85 -3.27 -40.63
CA ASP A 234 -7.31 -4.52 -39.96
C ASP A 234 -6.19 -5.44 -39.40
N LEU A 235 -5.73 -5.15 -38.17
CA LEU A 235 -4.81 -5.99 -37.40
C LEU A 235 -5.51 -7.30 -36.96
N LEU A 236 -5.30 -8.38 -37.70
CA LEU A 236 -5.62 -9.75 -37.29
C LEU A 236 -4.44 -10.34 -36.49
N MET A 237 -4.40 -10.13 -35.17
CA MET A 237 -3.55 -10.93 -34.27
C MET A 237 -4.15 -12.33 -34.10
N TYR A 238 -3.29 -13.34 -34.04
CA TYR A 238 -3.59 -14.77 -34.03
C TYR A 238 -3.39 -15.33 -32.59
N PRO A 239 -3.56 -16.64 -32.34
CA PRO A 239 -3.63 -17.19 -31.00
C PRO A 239 -2.28 -17.14 -30.28
N VAL A 240 -2.34 -17.39 -28.96
CA VAL A 240 -1.20 -17.49 -28.07
C VAL A 240 -0.64 -18.91 -28.12
N PHE A 241 0.68 -19.01 -28.24
CA PHE A 241 1.44 -20.26 -28.26
C PHE A 241 2.28 -20.35 -27.00
N TYR A 242 2.40 -21.57 -26.46
CA TYR A 242 3.17 -21.86 -25.26
C TYR A 242 4.11 -23.05 -25.51
N GLN A 243 5.33 -22.96 -24.96
CA GLN A 243 6.28 -24.06 -24.86
C GLN A 243 7.09 -23.98 -23.55
N MET A 244 7.48 -25.15 -23.05
CA MET A 244 8.46 -25.28 -21.97
C MET A 244 9.69 -26.04 -22.45
N ARG A 245 10.83 -25.79 -21.79
CA ARG A 245 12.08 -26.45 -22.15
C ARG A 245 12.11 -27.89 -21.64
N LEU A 246 12.43 -28.83 -22.52
CA LEU A 246 12.66 -30.25 -22.19
C LEU A 246 14.17 -30.52 -22.20
N GLY A 247 14.86 -30.18 -21.11
CA GLY A 247 16.31 -30.33 -20.98
C GLY A 247 17.15 -29.39 -21.85
N GLU A 248 18.44 -29.69 -22.03
CA GLU A 248 19.38 -28.73 -22.64
C GLU A 248 19.17 -28.46 -24.13
N ASP A 249 18.51 -29.35 -24.89
CA ASP A 249 18.51 -29.29 -26.38
C ASP A 249 17.11 -29.36 -27.03
N SER A 250 16.02 -29.35 -26.26
CA SER A 250 14.67 -29.49 -26.83
C SER A 250 13.58 -28.69 -26.12
N TRP A 251 12.51 -28.40 -26.85
CA TRP A 251 11.28 -27.78 -26.37
C TRP A 251 10.12 -28.78 -26.43
N SER A 252 9.11 -28.57 -25.58
CA SER A 252 7.85 -29.32 -25.61
C SER A 252 7.12 -29.17 -26.94
N GLU A 253 6.10 -30.01 -27.17
CA GLU A 253 5.15 -29.73 -28.25
C GLU A 253 4.51 -28.35 -28.03
N ILE A 254 4.24 -27.64 -29.13
CA ILE A 254 3.60 -26.33 -29.08
C ILE A 254 2.15 -26.55 -28.66
N LEU A 255 1.79 -26.02 -27.51
CA LEU A 255 0.40 -25.96 -27.08
C LEU A 255 -0.25 -24.71 -27.66
N PHE A 256 -1.45 -24.92 -28.20
CA PHE A 256 -2.23 -23.91 -28.90
C PHE A 256 -3.44 -23.57 -28.05
N SER A 257 -3.69 -22.27 -27.87
CA SER A 257 -4.97 -21.82 -27.33
C SER A 257 -5.91 -21.31 -28.42
N GLU A 258 -7.19 -21.65 -28.35
CA GLU A 258 -8.23 -21.18 -29.30
C GLU A 258 -8.72 -19.74 -29.00
N PHE A 259 -7.87 -18.87 -28.44
CA PHE A 259 -8.28 -17.54 -27.97
C PHE A 259 -8.38 -16.49 -29.10
N ALA A 260 -9.18 -15.47 -28.85
CA ALA A 260 -9.45 -14.40 -29.80
C ALA A 260 -8.51 -13.19 -29.59
N LYS A 261 -7.53 -13.00 -30.49
CA LYS A 261 -6.80 -11.74 -30.74
C LYS A 261 -6.28 -10.98 -29.48
N PRO A 262 -5.34 -11.55 -28.71
CA PRO A 262 -4.70 -10.83 -27.60
C PRO A 262 -3.94 -9.60 -28.12
N TYR A 263 -3.92 -8.51 -27.36
CA TYR A 263 -3.14 -7.30 -27.64
C TYR A 263 -1.82 -7.28 -26.86
N ASN A 264 -1.88 -7.56 -25.55
CA ASN A 264 -0.74 -7.76 -24.64
C ASN A 264 -1.07 -8.90 -23.66
N PHE A 265 -0.05 -9.55 -23.11
CA PHE A 265 -0.18 -10.63 -22.13
C PHE A 265 1.12 -10.77 -21.34
N LYS A 266 1.00 -11.35 -20.14
CA LYS A 266 2.10 -11.70 -19.23
C LYS A 266 1.90 -13.10 -18.66
N ILE A 267 2.96 -13.70 -18.13
CA ILE A 267 2.97 -15.07 -17.60
C ILE A 267 3.69 -15.10 -16.24
N ALA A 268 3.13 -15.82 -15.29
CA ALA A 268 3.78 -16.16 -14.02
C ALA A 268 3.55 -17.63 -13.67
N ILE A 269 4.36 -18.18 -12.78
CA ILE A 269 4.26 -19.57 -12.30
C ILE A 269 4.38 -19.55 -10.78
N THR A 270 3.42 -20.17 -10.10
CA THR A 270 3.39 -20.36 -8.64
C THR A 270 4.14 -21.64 -8.22
N ASN A 271 4.41 -21.79 -6.93
CA ASN A 271 5.19 -22.90 -6.39
C ASN A 271 4.48 -24.28 -6.46
N ASP A 272 3.18 -24.29 -6.71
CA ASP A 272 2.36 -25.49 -6.96
C ASP A 272 2.32 -25.89 -8.45
N ASP A 273 3.25 -25.38 -9.26
CA ASP A 273 3.41 -25.67 -10.69
C ASP A 273 2.21 -25.27 -11.58
N ILE A 274 1.43 -24.28 -11.12
CA ILE A 274 0.36 -23.64 -11.92
C ILE A 274 0.94 -22.50 -12.76
N ILE A 275 0.61 -22.51 -14.05
CA ILE A 275 0.98 -21.47 -15.01
C ILE A 275 -0.18 -20.50 -15.15
N HIS A 276 0.07 -19.25 -14.79
CA HIS A 276 -0.91 -18.17 -14.86
C HIS A 276 -0.62 -17.26 -16.05
N VAL A 277 -1.66 -16.88 -16.79
CA VAL A 277 -1.57 -15.94 -17.90
C VAL A 277 -2.69 -14.92 -17.79
N VAL A 278 -2.31 -13.64 -17.77
CA VAL A 278 -3.25 -12.52 -17.88
C VAL A 278 -3.05 -11.87 -19.25
N LEU A 279 -4.13 -11.61 -19.96
CA LEU A 279 -4.09 -11.00 -21.29
C LEU A 279 -5.16 -9.92 -21.46
N SER A 280 -4.84 -8.90 -22.27
CA SER A 280 -5.81 -7.91 -22.73
C SER A 280 -6.26 -8.21 -24.15
N GLN A 281 -7.57 -8.23 -24.38
CA GLN A 281 -8.17 -8.52 -25.68
C GLN A 281 -8.85 -7.28 -26.29
N ARG A 282 -8.60 -7.03 -27.57
CA ARG A 282 -9.20 -5.92 -28.33
C ARG A 282 -10.56 -6.29 -28.94
N LEU A 283 -11.61 -5.50 -28.63
CA LEU A 283 -12.99 -5.79 -29.05
C LEU A 283 -13.45 -5.12 -30.37
N GLY A 284 -12.60 -4.39 -31.12
CA GLY A 284 -13.02 -3.68 -32.36
C GLY A 284 -11.95 -2.90 -33.15
N GLU A 285 -12.35 -2.24 -34.25
CA GLU A 285 -11.48 -1.80 -35.37
C GLU A 285 -10.89 -0.37 -35.27
N ILE A 286 -11.38 0.49 -34.36
CA ILE A 286 -10.91 1.89 -34.24
C ILE A 286 -9.74 1.98 -33.22
N TYR A 287 -8.92 3.03 -33.25
CA TYR A 287 -7.81 3.28 -32.31
C TYR A 287 -8.24 3.52 -30.84
N TYR A 288 -9.55 3.55 -30.55
CA TYR A 288 -10.13 3.84 -29.23
C TYR A 288 -11.17 2.77 -28.86
N VAL A 289 -10.75 1.53 -28.61
CA VAL A 289 -11.70 0.42 -28.42
C VAL A 289 -11.49 -0.25 -27.07
N LEU A 290 -12.61 -0.52 -26.41
CA LEU A 290 -12.79 -1.41 -25.27
C LEU A 290 -11.82 -2.60 -25.33
N HIS A 291 -10.91 -2.64 -24.38
CA HIS A 291 -10.12 -3.83 -24.07
C HIS A 291 -10.79 -4.56 -22.91
N ARG A 292 -10.71 -5.89 -22.89
CA ARG A 292 -11.11 -6.70 -21.73
C ARG A 292 -9.91 -7.47 -21.20
N ILE A 293 -9.89 -7.72 -19.89
CA ILE A 293 -8.85 -8.53 -19.26
C ILE A 293 -9.40 -9.93 -19.04
N GLU A 294 -8.61 -10.91 -19.48
CA GLU A 294 -8.89 -12.33 -19.32
C GLU A 294 -7.74 -12.96 -18.56
N TYR A 295 -8.10 -13.84 -17.64
CA TYR A 295 -7.18 -14.67 -16.88
C TYR A 295 -7.42 -16.14 -17.22
N LEU A 296 -6.34 -16.90 -17.22
CA LEU A 296 -6.35 -18.33 -17.43
C LEU A 296 -5.15 -18.97 -16.75
N ASP A 297 -5.40 -20.15 -16.20
CA ASP A 297 -4.39 -20.97 -15.57
C ASP A 297 -4.39 -22.39 -16.14
N LYS A 298 -3.34 -23.14 -15.81
CA LYS A 298 -3.30 -24.59 -15.93
C LYS A 298 -2.18 -25.14 -15.06
N HIS A 299 -2.30 -26.39 -14.63
CA HIS A 299 -1.15 -27.11 -14.10
C HIS A 299 -0.14 -27.43 -15.23
N ILE A 300 1.16 -27.46 -14.93
CA ILE A 300 2.23 -27.70 -15.93
C ILE A 300 2.04 -29.01 -16.72
N ASP A 301 1.53 -30.05 -16.05
CA ASP A 301 1.28 -31.37 -16.62
C ASP A 301 0.02 -31.43 -17.50
N ASP A 302 -0.82 -30.40 -17.46
CA ASP A 302 -2.06 -30.38 -18.21
C ASP A 302 -1.86 -30.03 -19.69
N THR A 303 -2.60 -30.77 -20.51
CA THR A 303 -2.62 -30.60 -21.97
C THR A 303 -3.62 -29.55 -22.46
N SER A 304 -4.49 -29.06 -21.57
CA SER A 304 -5.50 -28.04 -21.83
C SER A 304 -5.42 -26.92 -20.81
N TRP A 305 -5.77 -25.71 -21.23
CA TRP A 305 -5.95 -24.56 -20.33
C TRP A 305 -7.26 -24.69 -19.54
N GLY A 306 -7.29 -24.10 -18.35
CA GLY A 306 -8.49 -23.92 -17.52
C GLY A 306 -9.56 -23.06 -18.19
N LEU A 307 -10.64 -22.80 -17.44
CA LEU A 307 -11.69 -21.90 -17.91
C LEU A 307 -11.16 -20.47 -17.95
N VAL A 308 -11.50 -19.73 -19.00
CA VAL A 308 -11.14 -18.31 -19.10
C VAL A 308 -12.03 -17.53 -18.13
N GLU A 309 -11.42 -16.97 -17.10
CA GLU A 309 -12.05 -16.06 -16.16
C GLU A 309 -11.93 -14.63 -16.70
N ARG A 310 -12.96 -13.82 -16.44
CA ARG A 310 -12.92 -12.38 -16.74
C ARG A 310 -12.74 -11.67 -15.43
N ILE A 311 -11.68 -10.88 -15.34
CA ILE A 311 -11.28 -10.22 -14.10
C ILE A 311 -11.32 -8.71 -14.32
N GLY A 312 -11.85 -7.98 -13.32
CA GLY A 312 -12.07 -6.54 -13.42
C GLY A 312 -13.16 -6.10 -14.41
N GLN A 313 -14.13 -6.97 -14.75
CA GLN A 313 -15.28 -6.65 -15.64
C GLN A 313 -16.61 -7.20 -15.11
N GLU A 314 -17.10 -6.64 -14.00
CA GLU A 314 -18.54 -6.46 -13.84
C GLU A 314 -18.90 -5.02 -14.27
N GLU A 315 -20.17 -4.76 -14.59
CA GLU A 315 -20.66 -3.63 -15.39
C GLU A 315 -20.20 -2.22 -14.91
N MET A 316 -19.00 -1.77 -15.32
CA MET A 316 -18.67 -0.33 -15.37
C MET A 316 -19.51 0.33 -16.46
N ASP A 317 -20.71 0.76 -16.08
CA ASP A 317 -21.73 1.31 -16.96
C ASP A 317 -21.26 2.63 -17.59
N GLY A 318 -20.90 2.60 -18.88
CA GLY A 318 -21.06 3.78 -19.74
C GLY A 318 -19.83 4.42 -20.38
N GLY A 319 -18.58 3.97 -20.18
CA GLY A 319 -17.41 4.72 -20.66
C GLY A 319 -16.34 3.92 -21.41
N LYS A 320 -15.64 4.55 -22.36
CA LYS A 320 -14.61 3.91 -23.21
C LYS A 320 -13.35 3.53 -22.42
N THR A 321 -13.25 2.30 -21.95
CA THR A 321 -12.06 1.79 -21.24
C THR A 321 -10.92 1.43 -22.20
N TYR A 322 -9.75 2.06 -22.01
CA TYR A 322 -8.50 1.68 -22.65
C TYR A 322 -7.62 0.98 -21.62
N VAL A 323 -7.29 -0.29 -21.84
CA VAL A 323 -6.42 -1.06 -20.94
C VAL A 323 -5.08 -1.31 -21.66
N PRO A 324 -3.96 -0.70 -21.20
CA PRO A 324 -2.60 -1.10 -21.61
C PRO A 324 -2.31 -2.57 -21.25
N GLY A 325 -1.07 -3.05 -21.45
CA GLY A 325 -0.72 -4.41 -21.01
C GLY A 325 -0.89 -4.58 -19.50
N PRO A 326 -1.32 -5.76 -19.01
CA PRO A 326 -1.30 -6.10 -17.59
C PRO A 326 0.13 -6.43 -17.14
N GLU A 327 0.39 -6.36 -15.84
CA GLU A 327 1.54 -6.99 -15.18
C GLU A 327 1.04 -8.11 -14.23
N ILE A 328 1.83 -9.17 -14.08
CA ILE A 328 1.49 -10.30 -13.19
C ILE A 328 2.73 -10.74 -12.44
N LEU A 329 2.57 -11.00 -11.15
CA LEU A 329 3.62 -11.47 -10.25
C LEU A 329 3.07 -12.65 -9.44
N ALA A 330 3.84 -13.73 -9.35
CA ALA A 330 3.48 -14.86 -8.50
C ALA A 330 4.43 -14.88 -7.30
N ILE A 331 3.85 -14.83 -6.10
CA ILE A 331 4.56 -14.86 -4.84
C ILE A 331 3.96 -16.02 -4.05
N ASN A 332 4.76 -17.04 -3.77
CA ASN A 332 4.28 -18.29 -3.17
C ASN A 332 3.14 -18.93 -4.00
N ASN A 333 1.93 -19.03 -3.44
CA ASN A 333 0.73 -19.54 -4.10
C ASN A 333 -0.27 -18.41 -4.42
N THR A 334 0.11 -17.15 -4.24
CA THR A 334 -0.73 -15.98 -4.53
C THR A 334 -0.29 -15.32 -5.83
N VAL A 335 -1.27 -14.95 -6.65
CA VAL A 335 -1.05 -14.26 -7.91
C VAL A 335 -1.50 -12.82 -7.77
N HIS A 336 -0.60 -11.88 -8.06
CA HIS A 336 -0.83 -10.44 -8.03
C HIS A 336 -0.93 -9.93 -9.47
N VAL A 337 -1.93 -9.11 -9.77
CA VAL A 337 -2.20 -8.56 -11.10
C VAL A 337 -2.36 -7.05 -11.02
N PHE A 338 -1.61 -6.34 -11.86
CA PHE A 338 -1.64 -4.88 -11.95
C PHE A 338 -2.14 -4.43 -13.32
N ILE A 339 -3.13 -3.54 -13.33
CA ILE A 339 -3.85 -3.14 -14.54
C ILE A 339 -4.03 -1.63 -14.55
N ASN A 340 -3.57 -0.99 -15.63
CA ASN A 340 -3.94 0.41 -15.89
C ASN A 340 -5.37 0.47 -16.46
N SER A 341 -6.30 1.08 -15.72
CA SER A 341 -7.68 1.32 -16.15
C SER A 341 -7.88 2.78 -16.56
N ILE A 342 -8.87 3.04 -17.43
CA ILE A 342 -9.31 4.40 -17.76
C ILE A 342 -10.84 4.40 -17.71
N SER A 343 -11.39 4.92 -16.62
CA SER A 343 -12.83 5.14 -16.43
C SER A 343 -13.24 6.52 -16.98
N GLU A 344 -14.49 6.68 -17.45
CA GLU A 344 -15.02 8.01 -17.80
C GLU A 344 -15.40 8.83 -16.54
N ILE A 345 -15.52 8.17 -15.38
CA ILE A 345 -15.87 8.77 -14.08
C ILE A 345 -14.58 9.11 -13.30
N ASP A 346 -13.66 8.15 -13.20
CA ASP A 346 -12.51 8.22 -12.27
C ASP A 346 -11.19 8.64 -12.96
N GLY A 347 -11.18 8.79 -14.28
CA GLY A 347 -9.96 9.06 -15.04
C GLY A 347 -9.02 7.83 -15.16
N PRO A 348 -7.74 8.03 -15.54
CA PRO A 348 -6.75 6.94 -15.61
C PRO A 348 -6.28 6.50 -14.21
N SER A 349 -6.42 5.21 -13.89
CA SER A 349 -6.08 4.65 -12.59
C SER A 349 -5.24 3.37 -12.69
N LEU A 350 -4.47 3.07 -11.64
CA LEU A 350 -3.74 1.82 -11.47
C LEU A 350 -4.56 0.93 -10.52
N VAL A 351 -4.95 -0.24 -11.02
CA VAL A 351 -5.80 -1.20 -10.31
C VAL A 351 -4.99 -2.43 -9.95
N TYR A 352 -5.16 -2.89 -8.71
CA TYR A 352 -4.55 -4.08 -8.16
C TYR A 352 -5.63 -5.12 -7.87
N LEU A 353 -5.33 -6.38 -8.21
CA LEU A 353 -6.11 -7.55 -7.84
C LEU A 353 -5.15 -8.65 -7.44
N ASN A 354 -5.54 -9.51 -6.50
CA ASN A 354 -4.83 -10.75 -6.26
C ASN A 354 -5.79 -11.96 -6.29
N LYS A 355 -5.21 -13.14 -6.45
CA LYS A 355 -5.91 -14.43 -6.46
C LYS A 355 -5.18 -15.38 -5.53
N THR A 356 -5.90 -15.91 -4.54
CA THR A 356 -5.50 -17.05 -3.72
C THR A 356 -6.10 -18.34 -4.29
N GLU A 357 -5.85 -19.50 -3.68
CA GLU A 357 -6.32 -20.80 -4.19
C GLU A 357 -7.87 -20.89 -4.34
N SER A 358 -8.63 -20.07 -3.60
CA SER A 358 -10.10 -20.11 -3.53
C SER A 358 -10.83 -19.06 -4.39
N SER A 359 -10.30 -17.84 -4.55
CA SER A 359 -10.98 -16.76 -5.29
C SER A 359 -10.10 -15.55 -5.62
N TRP A 360 -10.62 -14.63 -6.44
CA TRP A 360 -10.08 -13.28 -6.60
C TRP A 360 -10.54 -12.39 -5.44
N ASN A 361 -9.68 -11.51 -4.96
CA ASN A 361 -10.09 -10.39 -4.11
C ASN A 361 -10.72 -9.27 -4.96
N ASP A 362 -11.43 -8.37 -4.27
CA ASP A 362 -12.00 -7.19 -4.90
C ASP A 362 -10.90 -6.25 -5.46
N PRO A 363 -11.12 -5.63 -6.63
CA PRO A 363 -10.14 -4.74 -7.22
C PRO A 363 -9.92 -3.47 -6.39
N SER A 364 -8.68 -3.18 -6.01
CA SER A 364 -8.31 -1.95 -5.29
C SER A 364 -7.69 -0.93 -6.26
N ILE A 365 -8.03 0.35 -6.11
CA ILE A 365 -7.36 1.44 -6.84
C ILE A 365 -6.13 1.86 -6.04
N LEU A 366 -4.93 1.63 -6.60
CA LEU A 366 -3.66 2.03 -5.95
C LEU A 366 -3.27 3.47 -6.26
N SER A 367 -3.66 4.01 -7.41
CA SER A 367 -3.29 5.38 -7.78
C SER A 367 -4.20 5.95 -8.87
N LEU A 368 -4.50 7.25 -8.76
CA LEU A 368 -5.13 8.06 -9.81
C LEU A 368 -4.09 8.83 -10.66
N GLU A 369 -2.80 8.76 -10.31
CA GLU A 369 -1.72 9.47 -10.97
C GLU A 369 -1.13 8.66 -12.14
N VAL A 370 -1.99 8.20 -13.04
CA VAL A 370 -1.59 7.39 -14.19
C VAL A 370 -1.65 8.20 -15.49
N SER A 371 -0.71 7.97 -16.41
CA SER A 371 -0.67 8.68 -17.68
C SER A 371 -1.90 8.42 -18.56
N GLN A 372 -2.51 9.50 -19.08
CA GLN A 372 -3.59 9.47 -20.07
C GLN A 372 -3.17 8.88 -21.45
N LEU A 373 -1.87 8.79 -21.73
CA LEU A 373 -1.36 8.22 -22.99
C LEU A 373 -1.13 6.72 -22.83
N GLY A 374 -2.20 5.96 -23.04
CA GLY A 374 -2.23 4.51 -22.89
C GLY A 374 -1.27 3.72 -23.78
N LEU A 375 0.02 3.67 -23.46
CA LEU A 375 0.95 2.65 -23.99
C LEU A 375 1.93 2.16 -22.93
N ASN A 376 1.75 2.61 -21.69
CA ASN A 376 2.67 2.36 -20.60
C ASN A 376 2.11 1.28 -19.67
N VAL A 377 2.97 0.35 -19.29
CA VAL A 377 2.65 -0.86 -18.50
C VAL A 377 3.43 -0.71 -17.20
N PRO A 378 2.81 -0.98 -16.02
CA PRO A 378 3.57 -1.08 -14.78
C PRO A 378 4.57 -2.25 -14.87
N ASP A 379 5.60 -2.23 -14.05
CA ASP A 379 6.49 -3.38 -13.83
C ASP A 379 6.60 -3.62 -12.34
N ALA A 380 6.72 -4.89 -11.93
CA ALA A 380 6.74 -5.26 -10.53
C ALA A 380 7.81 -6.31 -10.24
N ALA A 381 8.42 -6.22 -9.06
CA ALA A 381 9.33 -7.22 -8.50
C ALA A 381 8.87 -7.57 -7.08
N ALA A 382 9.28 -8.74 -6.58
CA ALA A 382 9.01 -9.16 -5.21
C ALA A 382 10.31 -9.45 -4.45
N THR A 383 10.30 -9.18 -3.16
CA THR A 383 11.29 -9.73 -2.22
C THR A 383 10.95 -11.19 -1.91
N PRO A 384 11.91 -12.00 -1.40
CA PRO A 384 11.63 -13.35 -0.92
C PRO A 384 10.59 -13.42 0.22
N ARG A 385 10.42 -12.32 0.97
CA ARG A 385 9.42 -12.18 2.04
C ARG A 385 8.00 -12.06 1.50
N GLY A 386 7.87 -11.43 0.32
CA GLY A 386 6.59 -11.17 -0.34
C GLY A 386 6.25 -9.70 -0.48
N ASP A 387 7.16 -8.80 -0.12
CA ASP A 387 7.00 -7.36 -0.36
C ASP A 387 7.03 -7.11 -1.87
N ILE A 388 6.21 -6.16 -2.34
CA ILE A 388 6.07 -5.87 -3.76
C ILE A 388 6.61 -4.49 -4.06
N ILE A 389 7.56 -4.43 -5.00
CA ILE A 389 8.02 -3.17 -5.58
C ILE A 389 7.26 -2.94 -6.88
N LEU A 390 6.41 -1.93 -6.92
CA LEU A 390 5.60 -1.58 -8.09
C LEU A 390 6.09 -0.27 -8.71
N THR A 391 6.29 -0.27 -10.03
CA THR A 391 6.72 0.93 -10.76
C THR A 391 5.81 1.24 -11.94
N TRP A 392 5.46 2.52 -12.14
CA TRP A 392 4.72 2.97 -13.32
C TRP A 392 5.15 4.37 -13.75
N PRO A 393 5.05 4.72 -15.03
CA PRO A 393 5.54 6.02 -15.49
C PRO A 393 4.53 7.15 -15.28
N ASN A 394 5.01 8.28 -14.76
CA ASN A 394 4.29 9.54 -14.74
C ASN A 394 4.45 10.27 -16.07
N ASN A 395 3.34 10.49 -16.80
CA ASN A 395 3.31 11.44 -17.91
C ASN A 395 1.99 12.23 -17.86
N GLN A 396 1.89 13.17 -16.93
CA GLN A 396 0.82 14.18 -16.83
C GLN A 396 0.98 15.25 -17.93
N TYR A 397 -0.05 15.50 -18.74
CA TYR A 397 -0.03 16.48 -19.84
C TYR A 397 -0.46 17.88 -19.37
N VAL A 398 0.06 18.36 -18.25
CA VAL A 398 -0.20 19.71 -17.72
C VAL A 398 1.02 20.60 -18.00
N ALA A 399 0.82 21.91 -18.18
CA ALA A 399 1.78 22.84 -18.80
C ALA A 399 3.11 23.06 -18.04
N THR A 400 3.30 22.42 -16.89
CA THR A 400 4.51 22.41 -16.05
C THR A 400 5.10 21.01 -16.03
N TYR A 401 6.11 20.76 -16.86
CA TYR A 401 6.61 19.41 -17.13
C TYR A 401 7.53 18.87 -16.02
N VAL A 402 7.03 17.93 -15.22
CA VAL A 402 7.84 17.01 -14.42
C VAL A 402 7.50 15.59 -14.87
N GLY A 403 8.45 14.89 -15.50
CA GLY A 403 8.32 13.49 -15.91
C GLY A 403 9.24 12.59 -15.08
N GLY A 404 8.79 11.36 -14.82
CA GLY A 404 9.45 10.45 -13.89
C GLY A 404 8.76 9.09 -13.82
N ILE A 405 9.25 8.22 -12.92
CA ILE A 405 8.64 6.93 -12.59
C ILE A 405 8.09 7.06 -11.17
N HIS A 406 6.81 6.73 -10.99
CA HIS A 406 6.29 6.45 -9.66
C HIS A 406 6.76 5.08 -9.21
N ILE A 407 7.09 5.01 -7.92
CA ILE A 407 7.33 3.78 -7.20
C ILE A 407 6.39 3.73 -6.01
N MET A 408 5.94 2.53 -5.68
CA MET A 408 5.11 2.24 -4.52
C MET A 408 5.50 0.86 -4.00
N LEU A 409 5.48 0.70 -2.69
CA LEU A 409 5.85 -0.53 -2.02
C LEU A 409 4.64 -1.13 -1.33
N TYR A 410 4.55 -2.45 -1.34
CA TYR A 410 3.65 -3.21 -0.49
C TYR A 410 4.49 -3.89 0.57
N ASP A 411 4.23 -3.58 1.84
CA ASP A 411 4.84 -4.26 2.96
C ASP A 411 4.00 -5.49 3.31
N SER A 412 4.62 -6.67 3.23
CA SER A 412 3.94 -7.94 3.47
C SER A 412 3.67 -8.24 4.96
N LEU A 413 4.34 -7.58 5.91
CA LEU A 413 4.00 -7.66 7.33
C LEU A 413 2.78 -6.80 7.65
N LEU A 414 2.81 -5.55 7.20
CA LEU A 414 1.78 -4.57 7.54
C LEU A 414 0.51 -4.77 6.70
N GLY A 415 0.63 -5.44 5.55
CA GLY A 415 -0.49 -5.64 4.63
C GLY A 415 -0.92 -4.36 3.91
N THR A 416 -0.06 -3.34 3.90
CA THR A 416 -0.38 -2.00 3.42
C THR A 416 0.53 -1.56 2.27
N TRP A 417 0.01 -0.68 1.42
CA TRP A 417 0.80 0.02 0.42
C TRP A 417 1.32 1.34 0.98
N THR A 418 2.56 1.70 0.66
CA THR A 418 3.11 3.03 0.91
C THR A 418 2.46 4.07 0.00
N ASP A 419 2.66 5.35 0.29
CA ASP A 419 2.37 6.40 -0.68
C ASP A 419 3.25 6.26 -1.94
N ALA A 420 2.72 6.72 -3.07
CA ALA A 420 3.42 6.69 -4.35
C ALA A 420 4.46 7.82 -4.43
N VAL A 421 5.73 7.47 -4.62
CA VAL A 421 6.83 8.44 -4.70
C VAL A 421 7.28 8.63 -6.14
N LEU A 422 7.41 9.88 -6.58
CA LEU A 422 7.81 10.20 -7.95
C LEU A 422 9.32 10.40 -8.08
N ILE A 423 10.00 9.44 -8.73
CA ILE A 423 11.40 9.55 -9.10
C ILE A 423 11.52 10.36 -10.41
N THR A 424 12.01 11.60 -10.31
CA THR A 424 12.11 12.52 -11.45
C THR A 424 13.52 12.58 -12.05
N ASN A 425 13.60 12.93 -13.32
CA ASN A 425 14.88 13.19 -14.00
C ASN A 425 14.94 14.60 -14.63
N ASN A 426 14.06 15.52 -14.20
CA ASN A 426 13.87 16.87 -14.77
C ASN A 426 13.49 16.90 -16.27
N TYR A 427 13.10 15.78 -16.89
CA TYR A 427 12.66 15.71 -18.28
C TYR A 427 11.18 15.35 -18.39
N THR A 428 10.59 15.62 -19.56
CA THR A 428 9.13 15.70 -19.71
C THR A 428 8.42 14.37 -19.93
N THR A 429 9.14 13.23 -20.02
CA THR A 429 8.54 11.91 -20.30
C THR A 429 9.35 10.72 -19.77
N ALA A 430 8.71 9.73 -19.15
CA ALA A 430 9.31 8.44 -18.77
C ALA A 430 8.51 7.27 -19.33
N TRP A 431 9.18 6.28 -19.92
CA TRP A 431 8.55 5.18 -20.66
C TRP A 431 9.22 3.85 -20.34
N SER A 432 8.40 2.80 -20.23
CA SER A 432 8.85 1.41 -20.06
C SER A 432 9.78 1.24 -18.85
N PRO A 433 9.29 1.45 -17.62
CA PRO A 433 10.06 1.08 -16.43
C PRO A 433 10.34 -0.42 -16.43
N SER A 434 11.43 -0.80 -15.80
CA SER A 434 11.77 -2.17 -15.45
C SER A 434 12.37 -2.18 -14.05
N VAL A 435 11.92 -3.10 -13.21
CA VAL A 435 12.39 -3.23 -11.82
C VAL A 435 12.91 -4.64 -11.54
N ALA A 436 13.96 -4.74 -10.73
CA ALA A 436 14.48 -6.01 -10.23
C ALA A 436 15.02 -5.85 -8.81
N TYR A 437 14.96 -6.91 -8.02
CA TYR A 437 15.43 -6.95 -6.63
C TYR A 437 16.67 -7.87 -6.52
N ASP A 438 17.68 -7.45 -5.77
CA ASP A 438 18.88 -8.24 -5.46
C ASP A 438 18.84 -8.78 -4.03
N GLU A 439 18.50 -10.06 -3.90
CA GLU A 439 18.45 -10.78 -2.62
C GLU A 439 19.78 -10.84 -1.84
N ASN A 440 20.92 -10.55 -2.48
CA ASN A 440 22.23 -10.65 -1.81
C ASN A 440 22.65 -9.36 -1.11
N THR A 441 22.11 -8.24 -1.56
CA THR A 441 22.49 -6.89 -1.11
C THR A 441 21.27 -6.07 -0.67
N ASP A 442 20.08 -6.68 -0.70
CA ASP A 442 18.80 -6.01 -0.45
C ASP A 442 18.55 -4.78 -1.35
N GLU A 443 19.15 -4.78 -2.55
CA GLU A 443 19.10 -3.63 -3.45
C GLU A 443 17.92 -3.73 -4.43
N ILE A 444 17.12 -2.68 -4.51
CA ILE A 444 16.13 -2.47 -5.56
C ILE A 444 16.81 -1.78 -6.75
N HIS A 445 16.56 -2.26 -7.97
CA HIS A 445 17.10 -1.70 -9.19
C HIS A 445 16.00 -1.25 -10.13
N VAL A 446 15.94 0.04 -10.44
CA VAL A 446 14.94 0.61 -11.35
C VAL A 446 15.60 1.19 -12.59
N LEU A 447 15.10 0.79 -13.76
CA LEU A 447 15.60 1.18 -15.07
C LEU A 447 14.46 1.71 -15.94
N TRP A 448 14.60 2.89 -16.54
CA TRP A 448 13.63 3.40 -17.50
C TRP A 448 14.29 4.20 -18.62
N ARG A 449 13.50 4.60 -19.63
CA ARG A 449 13.99 5.49 -20.71
C ARG A 449 13.17 6.76 -20.82
N ASP A 450 13.82 7.83 -21.26
CA ASP A 450 13.16 9.07 -21.67
C ASP A 450 12.74 9.01 -23.15
N ASN A 451 11.53 9.52 -23.45
CA ASN A 451 10.98 9.58 -24.80
C ASN A 451 11.04 11.00 -25.43
N HIS A 452 11.72 11.95 -24.78
CA HIS A 452 11.74 13.33 -25.24
C HIS A 452 12.51 13.48 -26.57
N PRO A 453 11.92 14.15 -27.58
CA PRO A 453 12.45 14.20 -28.95
C PRO A 453 13.74 15.02 -29.11
N VAL A 454 14.20 15.72 -28.05
CA VAL A 454 15.37 16.64 -28.10
C VAL A 454 16.52 16.23 -27.17
N SER A 455 16.26 15.48 -26.09
CA SER A 455 17.28 15.06 -25.10
C SER A 455 18.12 13.87 -25.57
N GLY A 456 17.69 13.17 -26.63
CA GLY A 456 18.42 12.03 -27.16
C GLY A 456 18.24 10.78 -26.31
N GLN A 457 17.00 10.43 -25.97
CA GLN A 457 16.57 9.10 -25.45
C GLN A 457 17.63 8.39 -24.59
N ALA A 458 17.89 8.92 -23.41
CA ALA A 458 18.77 8.29 -22.42
C ALA A 458 18.04 7.16 -21.67
N MET A 459 18.81 6.20 -21.17
CA MET A 459 18.35 5.26 -20.14
C MET A 459 18.82 5.75 -18.78
N TYR A 460 17.93 5.69 -17.81
CA TYR A 460 18.14 6.10 -16.43
C TYR A 460 18.11 4.88 -15.55
N TYR A 461 19.06 4.80 -14.63
CA TYR A 461 19.23 3.70 -13.71
C TYR A 461 19.46 4.27 -12.31
N ILE A 462 18.70 3.77 -11.34
CA ILE A 462 18.81 4.09 -9.92
C ILE A 462 18.73 2.80 -9.11
N LYS A 463 19.31 2.80 -7.92
CA LYS A 463 19.16 1.73 -6.95
C LYS A 463 18.98 2.28 -5.54
N GLY A 464 18.39 1.49 -4.65
CA GLY A 464 18.22 1.81 -3.23
C GLY A 464 18.02 0.55 -2.38
N ILE A 465 17.95 0.69 -1.07
CA ILE A 465 17.75 -0.39 -0.08
C ILE A 465 16.43 -0.19 0.68
N PHE A 466 15.81 -1.24 1.21
CA PHE A 466 14.61 -1.12 2.03
C PHE A 466 15.02 -0.75 3.46
N ASP A 467 14.72 0.48 3.88
CA ASP A 467 15.12 1.09 5.15
C ASP A 467 13.97 2.02 5.57
N THR A 468 13.15 1.56 6.50
CA THR A 468 11.82 2.14 6.75
C THR A 468 11.85 3.31 7.72
N ASP A 469 12.75 3.31 8.68
CA ASP A 469 12.96 4.36 9.67
C ASP A 469 14.14 5.30 9.36
N LEU A 470 14.94 4.98 8.32
CA LEU A 470 16.01 5.80 7.76
C LEU A 470 17.20 6.01 8.70
N ASP A 471 17.48 5.01 9.53
CA ASP A 471 18.62 4.97 10.45
C ASP A 471 19.94 4.55 9.76
N GLY A 472 19.84 4.01 8.54
CA GLY A 472 20.96 3.54 7.73
C GLY A 472 21.20 2.03 7.79
N LEU A 473 20.36 1.27 8.49
CA LEU A 473 20.23 -0.17 8.41
C LEU A 473 19.07 -0.55 7.50
N SER A 474 19.22 -1.63 6.73
CA SER A 474 18.08 -2.16 6.00
C SER A 474 17.17 -2.99 6.91
N ASN A 475 15.86 -2.99 6.68
CA ASN A 475 14.90 -3.83 7.43
C ASN A 475 15.33 -5.30 7.54
N SER A 476 16.06 -5.80 6.53
CA SER A 476 16.57 -7.17 6.54
C SER A 476 17.77 -7.35 7.47
N GLU A 477 18.67 -6.36 7.58
CA GLU A 477 19.79 -6.33 8.51
C GLU A 477 19.29 -6.21 9.94
N GLU A 478 18.34 -5.33 10.18
CA GLU A 478 17.69 -5.14 11.47
C GLU A 478 17.07 -6.44 11.98
N LEU A 479 16.19 -7.09 11.21
CA LEU A 479 15.53 -8.32 11.67
C LEU A 479 16.46 -9.55 11.75
N SER A 480 17.48 -9.62 10.90
CA SER A 480 18.26 -10.86 10.70
C SER A 480 19.66 -10.83 11.32
N ILE A 481 20.21 -9.66 11.57
CA ILE A 481 21.59 -9.46 12.03
C ILE A 481 21.61 -8.78 13.39
N TYR A 482 20.95 -7.63 13.52
CA TYR A 482 21.06 -6.74 14.69
C TYR A 482 19.92 -6.93 15.69
N PHE A 483 18.78 -7.46 15.25
CA PHE A 483 17.54 -7.66 16.00
C PHE A 483 16.89 -6.38 16.53
N THR A 484 17.12 -5.26 15.84
CA THR A 484 16.48 -3.95 16.02
C THR A 484 15.08 -3.90 15.40
N ASP A 485 14.29 -2.88 15.72
CA ASP A 485 12.92 -2.71 15.19
C ASP A 485 12.96 -1.85 13.91
N PRO A 486 12.61 -2.38 12.72
CA PRO A 486 12.65 -1.63 11.45
C PRO A 486 11.74 -0.41 11.32
N LEU A 487 11.04 -0.04 12.39
CA LEU A 487 10.15 1.11 12.46
C LEU A 487 10.64 2.14 13.48
N ASP A 488 11.79 1.90 14.11
CA ASP A 488 12.33 2.68 15.22
C ASP A 488 13.83 2.89 15.06
N ALA A 489 14.20 4.11 14.65
CA ALA A 489 15.58 4.44 14.28
C ALA A 489 16.58 4.45 15.46
N ASP A 490 16.11 4.37 16.71
CA ASP A 490 16.89 4.37 17.96
C ASP A 490 16.22 3.36 18.91
N SER A 491 16.54 2.08 18.73
CA SER A 491 15.81 0.98 19.34
C SER A 491 16.01 0.84 20.85
N ASP A 492 17.04 1.47 21.42
CA ASP A 492 17.32 1.44 22.86
C ASP A 492 17.19 2.79 23.59
N ASP A 493 16.73 3.82 22.87
CA ASP A 493 16.38 5.16 23.33
C ASP A 493 17.56 5.91 23.97
N ASP A 494 18.77 5.74 23.46
CA ASP A 494 20.00 6.32 24.01
C ASP A 494 20.47 7.61 23.32
N LEU A 495 19.72 8.04 22.29
CA LEU A 495 19.98 9.19 21.41
C LEU A 495 21.04 8.97 20.32
N LEU A 496 21.41 7.71 20.06
CA LEU A 496 22.23 7.29 18.94
C LEU A 496 21.43 6.33 18.06
N MET A 497 21.36 6.59 16.75
CA MET A 497 20.59 5.73 15.86
C MET A 497 21.26 4.36 15.68
N ASP A 498 20.49 3.29 15.50
CA ASP A 498 21.02 1.92 15.43
C ASP A 498 22.10 1.79 14.33
N GLY A 499 21.88 2.38 13.16
CA GLY A 499 22.87 2.45 12.09
C GLY A 499 24.17 3.17 12.46
N ASP A 500 24.10 4.23 13.27
CA ASP A 500 25.28 4.95 13.77
C ASP A 500 26.01 4.12 14.85
N GLU A 501 25.30 3.39 15.69
CA GLU A 501 25.88 2.47 16.68
C GLU A 501 26.68 1.36 16.00
N ILE A 502 26.10 0.73 14.98
CA ILE A 502 26.79 -0.30 14.19
C ILE A 502 28.03 0.29 13.50
N LEU A 503 27.97 1.53 13.01
CA LEU A 503 29.12 2.21 12.43
C LEU A 503 30.24 2.45 13.46
N ASN A 504 29.87 2.74 14.71
CA ASN A 504 30.78 2.93 15.84
C ASN A 504 31.20 1.61 16.52
N GLY A 505 30.54 0.50 16.19
CA GLY A 505 30.82 -0.84 16.72
C GLY A 505 30.22 -1.11 18.11
N LEU A 506 29.13 -0.41 18.42
CA LEU A 506 28.28 -0.56 19.60
C LEU A 506 27.15 -1.56 19.30
N ASP A 507 26.37 -1.92 20.32
CA ASP A 507 25.26 -2.88 20.28
C ASP A 507 23.95 -2.10 20.39
N PRO A 508 23.12 -2.04 19.33
CA PRO A 508 21.96 -1.13 19.23
C PRO A 508 20.75 -1.52 20.08
N MET A 509 21.00 -2.27 21.13
CA MET A 509 20.02 -2.82 22.06
C MET A 509 20.50 -2.61 23.52
N ASP A 510 21.63 -1.93 23.70
CA ASP A 510 22.32 -1.76 24.97
C ASP A 510 22.74 -0.30 25.16
N PRO A 511 21.90 0.51 25.82
CA PRO A 511 22.04 1.98 25.84
C PRO A 511 23.19 2.49 26.73
N ASP A 512 23.99 1.58 27.31
CA ASP A 512 25.17 1.86 28.16
C ASP A 512 26.12 0.65 28.07
N GLN A 513 27.00 0.64 27.07
CA GLN A 513 27.80 -0.53 26.69
C GLN A 513 28.84 -0.94 27.73
N ASP A 514 29.35 0.01 28.51
CA ASP A 514 30.39 -0.25 29.49
C ASP A 514 29.92 -0.28 30.95
N LEU A 515 28.66 0.12 31.18
CA LEU A 515 27.93 0.09 32.44
C LEU A 515 28.48 1.08 33.48
N ASP A 516 28.86 2.28 33.04
CA ASP A 516 29.34 3.35 33.91
C ASP A 516 28.29 4.44 34.24
N LEU A 517 27.06 4.24 33.76
CA LEU A 517 25.86 5.06 33.99
C LEU A 517 25.77 6.33 33.13
N ILE A 518 26.55 6.42 32.07
CA ILE A 518 26.39 7.40 30.99
C ILE A 518 25.88 6.62 29.76
N LEU A 519 25.02 7.24 28.96
CA LEU A 519 24.49 6.62 27.73
C LEU A 519 25.49 6.79 26.58
N ASP A 520 25.58 5.81 25.69
CA ASP A 520 26.56 5.82 24.60
C ASP A 520 26.35 7.03 23.67
N GLY A 521 25.10 7.36 23.34
CA GLY A 521 24.74 8.55 22.57
C GLY A 521 25.23 9.86 23.20
N TRP A 522 25.16 9.97 24.53
CA TRP A 522 25.70 11.13 25.25
C TRP A 522 27.23 11.17 25.22
N GLU A 523 27.87 10.01 25.40
CA GLU A 523 29.32 9.89 25.34
C GLU A 523 29.86 10.27 23.95
N ILE A 524 29.24 9.80 22.87
CA ILE A 524 29.64 10.19 21.51
C ILE A 524 29.46 11.69 21.28
N ALA A 525 28.34 12.27 21.73
CA ALA A 525 28.08 13.71 21.59
C ALA A 525 29.16 14.57 22.25
N TYR A 526 29.66 14.13 23.41
CA TYR A 526 30.72 14.81 24.17
C TYR A 526 32.13 14.21 23.96
N GLY A 527 32.30 13.27 23.03
CA GLY A 527 33.61 12.69 22.69
C GLY A 527 34.28 11.89 23.81
N LEU A 528 33.48 11.33 24.72
CA LEU A 528 33.86 10.25 25.64
C LEU A 528 33.90 8.91 24.89
N ASP A 529 34.37 7.84 25.53
CA ASP A 529 34.56 6.53 24.91
C ASP A 529 33.57 5.52 25.52
N PRO A 530 32.48 5.14 24.81
CA PRO A 530 31.43 4.25 25.32
C PRO A 530 31.85 2.84 25.73
N LEU A 531 33.15 2.54 25.63
CA LEU A 531 33.77 1.28 26.01
C LEU A 531 34.77 1.43 27.17
N ASN A 532 34.84 2.61 27.79
CA ASN A 532 35.81 3.00 28.81
C ASN A 532 35.19 3.55 30.13
N THR A 533 34.74 2.62 30.98
CA THR A 533 34.20 2.82 32.35
C THR A 533 34.89 3.78 33.35
N THR A 534 36.02 4.37 33.01
CA THR A 534 36.81 5.22 33.89
C THR A 534 36.66 6.71 33.62
N ASP A 535 36.26 7.10 32.41
CA ASP A 535 36.08 8.52 32.08
C ASP A 535 34.79 9.09 32.67
N ALA A 536 33.74 8.31 32.97
CA ALA A 536 32.62 8.76 33.80
C ALA A 536 33.03 9.39 35.15
N SER A 537 34.15 8.93 35.71
CA SER A 537 34.68 9.42 36.99
C SER A 537 35.72 10.52 36.86
N ASP A 538 36.08 10.88 35.63
CA ASP A 538 36.92 12.04 35.36
C ASP A 538 36.07 13.33 35.47
N ASP A 539 36.77 14.43 35.71
CA ASP A 539 36.25 15.78 35.90
C ASP A 539 37.02 16.63 34.88
N PHE A 540 36.43 16.78 33.68
CA PHE A 540 37.13 17.23 32.49
C PHE A 540 37.54 18.70 32.63
N GLU A 541 36.58 19.55 32.98
CA GLU A 541 36.82 20.91 33.46
C GLU A 541 36.72 20.96 34.98
N PRO A 542 37.84 21.16 35.72
CA PRO A 542 37.93 20.98 37.18
C PRO A 542 37.17 22.02 38.00
N ASP A 543 35.84 21.96 37.93
CA ASP A 543 34.84 22.82 38.58
C ASP A 543 34.22 22.10 39.80
N GLY A 544 34.32 20.77 39.84
CA GLY A 544 33.89 19.94 40.94
C GLY A 544 32.77 18.95 40.64
N LEU A 545 32.31 18.82 39.39
CA LEU A 545 31.44 17.73 38.92
C LEU A 545 32.24 16.71 38.10
N THR A 546 31.93 15.43 38.24
CA THR A 546 32.43 14.39 37.32
C THR A 546 31.53 14.27 36.09
N ASN A 547 32.01 13.71 34.98
CA ASN A 547 31.21 13.51 33.75
C ASN A 547 29.85 12.83 34.01
N VAL A 548 29.78 11.83 34.90
CA VAL A 548 28.49 11.19 35.28
C VAL A 548 27.58 12.08 36.12
N GLU A 549 28.15 13.01 36.88
CA GLU A 549 27.39 14.03 37.62
C GLU A 549 26.91 15.11 36.64
N GLU A 550 27.71 15.49 35.65
CA GLU A 550 27.33 16.42 34.59
C GLU A 550 26.20 15.85 33.72
N PHE A 551 26.29 14.58 33.32
CA PHE A 551 25.19 13.86 32.67
C PHE A 551 23.89 13.89 33.50
N ALA A 552 24.00 13.70 34.83
CA ALA A 552 22.84 13.72 35.71
C ALA A 552 22.21 15.10 35.91
N TRP A 553 22.97 16.18 35.68
CA TRP A 553 22.51 17.57 35.77
C TRP A 553 22.23 18.22 34.41
N ASP A 554 22.46 17.50 33.31
CA ASP A 554 22.34 18.00 31.93
C ASP A 554 23.21 19.24 31.69
N THR A 555 24.47 19.16 32.14
CA THR A 555 25.49 20.20 31.97
C THR A 555 26.56 19.80 30.96
N ASP A 556 27.27 20.78 30.39
CA ASP A 556 28.32 20.53 29.39
C ASP A 556 29.67 20.23 30.08
N PRO A 557 30.23 19.01 29.96
CA PRO A 557 31.51 18.63 30.59
C PRO A 557 32.72 19.47 30.16
N TYR A 558 32.59 20.26 29.10
CA TYR A 558 33.64 21.15 28.60
C TYR A 558 33.48 22.60 29.06
N LEU A 559 32.43 22.91 29.83
CA LEU A 559 32.16 24.24 30.35
C LEU A 559 32.10 24.17 31.88
N SER A 560 32.93 24.98 32.54
CA SER A 560 32.87 25.11 34.00
C SER A 560 31.67 25.91 34.51
N ASP A 561 30.82 26.41 33.61
CA ASP A 561 29.74 27.39 33.82
C ASP A 561 28.85 27.27 32.58
N THR A 562 27.91 26.32 32.61
CA THR A 562 27.10 25.89 31.47
C THR A 562 26.13 26.98 31.03
N ASP A 563 25.48 27.66 31.97
CA ASP A 563 24.50 28.71 31.68
C ASP A 563 25.08 30.14 31.63
N SER A 564 26.39 30.28 31.90
CA SER A 564 27.16 31.52 31.80
C SER A 564 26.68 32.64 32.74
N ASP A 565 26.14 32.27 33.91
CA ASP A 565 25.61 33.18 34.92
C ASP A 565 26.69 33.71 35.90
N THR A 566 27.92 33.20 35.76
CA THR A 566 29.14 33.46 36.56
C THR A 566 29.37 32.61 37.80
N LEU A 567 28.43 31.73 38.16
CA LEU A 567 28.68 30.59 39.04
C LEU A 567 29.25 29.43 38.22
N THR A 568 29.87 28.48 38.89
CA THR A 568 30.31 27.25 38.21
C THR A 568 29.33 26.16 38.56
N ASP A 569 29.04 25.24 37.63
CA ASP A 569 28.06 24.17 37.81
C ASP A 569 28.31 23.41 39.14
N GLY A 570 29.57 23.12 39.44
CA GLY A 570 29.98 22.53 40.71
C GLY A 570 29.69 23.38 41.96
N ASP A 571 29.84 24.71 41.91
CA ASP A 571 29.51 25.62 43.03
C ASP A 571 27.99 25.74 43.21
N GLU A 572 27.23 25.73 42.13
CA GLU A 572 25.77 25.76 42.15
C GLU A 572 25.19 24.53 42.83
N VAL A 573 25.57 23.35 42.35
CA VAL A 573 25.11 22.08 42.92
C VAL A 573 25.60 21.89 44.36
N ASN A 574 26.87 22.20 44.65
CA ASN A 574 27.48 21.85 45.94
C ASN A 574 27.36 22.92 47.04
N ILE A 575 27.16 24.20 46.69
CA ILE A 575 27.21 25.33 47.63
C ILE A 575 25.89 26.10 47.67
N HIS A 576 25.36 26.50 46.52
CA HIS A 576 24.28 27.48 46.41
C HIS A 576 22.90 26.84 46.33
N GLY A 577 22.81 25.63 45.77
CA GLY A 577 21.55 24.93 45.54
C GLY A 577 20.74 25.51 44.39
N THR A 578 21.41 26.21 43.48
CA THR A 578 20.90 26.74 42.21
C THR A 578 21.01 25.68 41.11
N HIS A 579 20.36 25.91 39.98
CA HIS A 579 20.32 24.99 38.85
C HIS A 579 21.41 25.34 37.82
N PRO A 580 22.39 24.45 37.57
CA PRO A 580 23.59 24.79 36.79
C PRO A 580 23.39 25.00 35.28
N ASN A 581 22.17 24.76 34.80
CA ASN A 581 21.78 24.99 33.42
C ASN A 581 20.68 26.06 33.31
N ASN A 582 20.41 26.79 34.39
CA ASN A 582 19.44 27.86 34.43
C ASN A 582 20.04 29.09 35.13
N PRO A 583 20.38 30.14 34.36
CA PRO A 583 21.15 31.27 34.90
C PRO A 583 20.36 32.14 35.89
N ASP A 584 19.06 31.89 36.07
CA ASP A 584 18.13 32.56 36.98
C ASP A 584 17.22 31.48 37.61
N THR A 585 17.67 30.90 38.73
CA THR A 585 17.04 29.73 39.33
C THR A 585 15.62 30.00 39.84
N ASP A 586 15.31 31.24 40.23
CA ASP A 586 14.04 31.61 40.84
C ASP A 586 13.13 32.51 39.98
N ASP A 587 13.54 32.72 38.72
CA ASP A 587 12.83 33.41 37.65
C ASP A 587 12.46 34.87 37.99
N ASP A 588 13.34 35.58 38.69
CA ASP A 588 13.11 36.95 39.16
C ASP A 588 13.74 38.04 38.28
N GLN A 589 14.45 37.63 37.22
CA GLN A 589 15.21 38.43 36.24
C GLN A 589 16.58 38.92 36.73
N LEU A 590 17.09 38.42 37.86
CA LEU A 590 18.49 38.51 38.22
C LEU A 590 19.14 37.15 38.03
N THR A 591 20.40 37.15 37.57
CA THR A 591 21.13 35.89 37.51
C THR A 591 21.61 35.48 38.90
N ASP A 592 21.70 34.18 39.15
CA ASP A 592 22.07 33.65 40.47
C ASP A 592 23.44 34.21 40.93
N GLY A 593 24.39 34.31 39.99
CA GLY A 593 25.68 34.95 40.18
C GLY A 593 25.60 36.45 40.55
N ASP A 594 24.71 37.23 39.92
CA ASP A 594 24.52 38.64 40.24
C ASP A 594 23.88 38.82 41.62
N GLU A 595 22.93 37.97 41.97
CA GLU A 595 22.31 37.96 43.28
C GLU A 595 23.30 37.67 44.40
N ILE A 596 24.15 36.65 44.22
CA ILE A 596 25.13 36.25 45.22
C ILE A 596 26.29 37.26 45.32
N PHE A 597 26.81 37.76 44.19
CA PHE A 597 28.02 38.57 44.18
C PHE A 597 27.79 40.08 44.20
N ILE A 598 26.66 40.57 43.70
CA ILE A 598 26.37 42.01 43.53
C ILE A 598 25.30 42.49 44.51
N HIS A 599 24.13 41.84 44.51
CA HIS A 599 22.93 42.35 45.18
C HIS A 599 22.78 41.86 46.63
N GLY A 600 23.30 40.66 46.92
CA GLY A 600 23.20 40.01 48.24
C GLY A 600 21.80 39.51 48.56
N THR A 601 20.98 39.28 47.54
CA THR A 601 19.66 38.65 47.55
C THR A 601 19.81 37.12 47.56
N ASN A 602 18.71 36.38 47.49
CA ASN A 602 18.73 34.93 47.60
C ASN A 602 18.25 34.28 46.30
N ALA A 603 19.20 33.76 45.52
CA ALA A 603 19.05 33.06 44.24
C ALA A 603 18.19 31.79 44.19
N THR A 604 17.34 31.57 45.17
CA THR A 604 16.36 30.46 45.20
C THR A 604 15.01 30.94 45.72
N ASN A 605 14.85 32.25 45.87
CA ASN A 605 13.68 32.91 46.40
C ASN A 605 13.55 34.31 45.79
N PRO A 606 12.57 34.51 44.89
CA PRO A 606 12.50 35.69 44.04
C PRO A 606 12.09 36.98 44.77
N ASP A 607 11.83 36.94 46.09
CA ASP A 607 11.44 38.09 46.94
C ASP A 607 12.10 37.93 48.32
N SER A 608 13.32 38.47 48.46
CA SER A 608 14.22 38.26 49.60
C SER A 608 13.65 38.79 50.93
N GLU A 609 12.89 39.88 50.92
CA GLU A 609 12.26 40.51 52.08
C GLU A 609 10.82 40.08 52.33
N SER A 610 10.22 39.36 51.39
CA SER A 610 8.82 38.94 51.41
C SER A 610 7.84 40.12 51.46
N ASP A 611 8.07 41.17 50.67
CA ASP A 611 7.18 42.33 50.60
C ASP A 611 6.18 42.32 49.44
N GLY A 612 6.32 41.35 48.54
CA GLY A 612 5.45 41.12 47.41
C GLY A 612 5.95 41.69 46.08
N MET A 613 7.17 42.25 46.04
CA MET A 613 7.87 42.66 44.83
C MET A 613 9.11 41.76 44.63
N PRO A 614 9.40 41.31 43.40
CA PRO A 614 10.60 40.52 43.15
C PRO A 614 11.89 41.34 43.22
N ASP A 615 13.01 40.72 43.60
CA ASP A 615 14.27 41.42 43.81
C ASP A 615 14.77 42.06 42.49
N GLY A 616 14.65 41.35 41.38
CA GLY A 616 14.96 41.84 40.04
C GLY A 616 14.11 43.04 39.60
N TYR A 617 12.80 43.02 39.89
CA TYR A 617 11.93 44.16 39.63
C TYR A 617 12.36 45.40 40.41
N GLU A 618 12.70 45.21 41.69
CA GLU A 618 13.12 46.30 42.55
C GLU A 618 14.45 46.92 42.08
N ILE A 619 15.43 46.11 41.69
CA ILE A 619 16.69 46.60 41.12
C ILE A 619 16.47 47.37 39.82
N ALA A 620 15.64 46.84 38.92
CA ALA A 620 15.33 47.48 37.64
C ALA A 620 14.67 48.86 37.84
N ASN A 621 13.82 49.00 38.86
CA ASN A 621 13.09 50.22 39.17
C ASN A 621 13.75 51.12 40.24
N SER A 622 15.03 50.86 40.56
CA SER A 622 15.80 51.61 41.56
C SER A 622 15.15 51.64 42.97
N LEU A 623 14.40 50.59 43.30
CA LEU A 623 13.88 50.26 44.63
C LEU A 623 14.93 49.44 45.41
N ASN A 624 14.58 48.85 46.56
CA ASN A 624 15.55 48.23 47.46
C ASN A 624 15.15 46.81 47.89
N PRO A 625 15.71 45.76 47.25
CA PRO A 625 15.33 44.35 47.42
C PRO A 625 15.89 43.70 48.70
N LEU A 626 16.03 44.50 49.76
CA LEU A 626 16.40 44.01 51.09
C LEU A 626 15.61 44.76 52.17
N PHE A 627 14.58 45.51 51.76
CA PHE A 627 13.80 46.38 52.62
C PHE A 627 12.42 46.66 52.02
N ASN A 628 11.40 46.13 52.69
CA ASN A 628 10.00 46.42 52.41
C ASN A 628 9.70 47.92 52.21
N ASP A 629 9.57 48.31 50.95
CA ASP A 629 9.23 49.66 50.49
C ASP A 629 8.01 49.71 49.56
N SER A 630 7.35 48.56 49.32
CA SER A 630 6.07 48.36 48.61
C SER A 630 4.98 49.42 48.82
N GLY A 631 4.93 50.08 49.98
CA GLY A 631 3.95 51.11 50.31
C GLY A 631 4.36 52.56 50.03
N LEU A 632 5.51 52.80 49.38
CA LEU A 632 5.95 54.13 48.94
C LEU A 632 5.32 54.51 47.60
N ASP A 633 5.39 55.80 47.26
CA ASP A 633 4.86 56.45 46.05
C ASP A 633 5.89 57.54 45.68
N PRO A 634 6.91 57.22 44.88
CA PRO A 634 8.04 58.11 44.60
C PRO A 634 7.73 59.26 43.63
N ASP A 635 6.81 59.06 42.69
CA ASP A 635 6.48 59.99 41.60
C ASP A 635 5.21 60.84 41.86
N LEU A 636 4.42 60.48 42.88
CA LEU A 636 3.25 61.19 43.41
C LEU A 636 2.00 61.12 42.52
N ASP A 637 1.84 60.06 41.73
CA ASP A 637 0.66 59.80 40.90
C ASP A 637 -0.50 59.12 41.69
N THR A 638 -0.22 58.70 42.94
CA THR A 638 -1.09 58.03 43.91
C THR A 638 -1.19 56.50 43.83
N ILE A 639 -0.44 55.87 42.92
CA ILE A 639 -0.17 54.43 42.90
C ILE A 639 1.05 54.17 43.81
N THR A 640 1.07 53.04 44.52
CA THR A 640 2.22 52.66 45.36
C THR A 640 3.19 51.79 44.57
N ASN A 641 4.46 51.66 44.96
CA ASN A 641 5.43 50.74 44.32
C ASN A 641 4.84 49.35 44.02
N LEU A 642 4.18 48.71 45.01
CA LEU A 642 3.54 47.40 44.81
C LEU A 642 2.33 47.45 43.87
N GLY A 643 1.65 48.59 43.83
CA GLY A 643 0.56 48.85 42.89
C GLY A 643 1.10 48.97 41.46
N GLU A 644 2.17 49.73 41.28
CA GLU A 644 2.83 49.93 39.98
C GLU A 644 3.46 48.63 39.48
N PHE A 645 4.07 47.84 40.35
CA PHE A 645 4.45 46.45 40.04
C PHE A 645 3.25 45.65 39.52
N GLY A 646 2.11 45.74 40.20
CA GLY A 646 0.88 45.07 39.80
C GLY A 646 0.26 45.57 38.49
N TYR A 647 0.57 46.80 38.06
CA TYR A 647 0.08 47.39 36.81
C TYR A 647 1.14 47.46 35.70
N GLY A 648 2.39 47.06 35.99
CA GLY A 648 3.53 47.15 35.07
C GLY A 648 4.05 48.57 34.84
N THR A 649 3.54 49.56 35.57
CA THR A 649 3.93 50.97 35.42
C THR A 649 5.24 51.28 36.14
N ASN A 650 5.84 52.43 35.83
CA ASN A 650 7.14 52.81 36.37
C ASN A 650 7.03 53.59 37.69
N PRO A 651 7.55 53.06 38.83
CA PRO A 651 7.56 53.73 40.15
C PRO A 651 8.17 55.12 40.25
N ASN A 652 8.77 55.61 39.17
CA ASN A 652 9.42 56.89 39.09
C ASN A 652 8.87 57.78 37.97
N SER A 653 7.77 57.39 37.30
CA SER A 653 7.16 58.13 36.18
C SER A 653 5.63 58.10 36.26
N ASN A 654 5.03 59.27 36.46
CA ASN A 654 3.58 59.42 36.61
C ASN A 654 2.79 59.30 35.28
N ASP A 655 3.47 58.89 34.22
CA ASP A 655 3.06 58.85 32.81
C ASP A 655 4.11 57.96 32.15
N THR A 656 3.84 56.65 32.12
CA THR A 656 4.80 55.61 31.78
C THR A 656 5.05 55.55 30.27
N ASP A 657 4.02 55.75 29.46
CA ASP A 657 4.06 55.65 27.99
C ASP A 657 4.22 57.02 27.28
N THR A 658 4.12 58.13 28.01
CA THR A 658 4.31 59.50 27.55
C THR A 658 3.25 60.02 26.58
N ASP A 659 2.02 59.51 26.65
CA ASP A 659 0.89 59.93 25.80
C ASP A 659 0.14 61.19 26.33
N ASN A 660 0.50 61.66 27.52
CA ASN A 660 -0.07 62.77 28.30
C ASN A 660 -1.33 62.44 29.12
N LEU A 661 -1.71 61.18 29.24
CA LEU A 661 -2.50 60.66 30.34
C LEU A 661 -1.54 60.25 31.48
N ASP A 662 -2.03 60.29 32.72
CA ASP A 662 -1.24 59.80 33.85
C ASP A 662 -1.69 58.36 34.15
N ASP A 663 -0.77 57.51 34.61
CA ASP A 663 -1.01 56.08 34.84
C ASP A 663 -2.27 55.85 35.70
N TYR A 664 -2.48 56.70 36.72
CA TYR A 664 -3.68 56.69 37.54
C TYR A 664 -4.97 56.93 36.73
N VAL A 665 -4.99 57.89 35.81
CA VAL A 665 -6.13 58.19 34.95
C VAL A 665 -6.43 57.03 34.01
N GLU A 666 -5.40 56.45 33.40
CA GLU A 666 -5.57 55.31 32.49
C GLU A 666 -6.11 54.10 33.26
N ILE A 667 -5.49 53.71 34.36
CA ILE A 667 -5.88 52.54 35.14
C ILE A 667 -7.27 52.70 35.80
N PHE A 668 -7.58 53.86 36.37
CA PHE A 668 -8.75 54.04 37.25
C PHE A 668 -9.88 54.89 36.66
N VAL A 669 -9.67 55.61 35.57
CA VAL A 669 -10.69 56.47 34.95
C VAL A 669 -11.12 55.95 33.58
N TYR A 670 -10.18 55.70 32.67
CA TYR A 670 -10.47 55.24 31.31
C TYR A 670 -10.33 53.74 31.13
N PHE A 671 -9.68 53.06 32.08
CA PHE A 671 -9.35 51.64 32.03
C PHE A 671 -8.47 51.26 30.82
N SER A 672 -7.74 52.23 30.27
CA SER A 672 -6.78 52.04 29.18
C SER A 672 -5.42 51.57 29.69
N ASN A 673 -4.55 51.12 28.78
CA ASN A 673 -3.26 50.52 29.08
C ASN A 673 -2.18 51.60 29.24
N PRO A 674 -1.71 51.87 30.48
CA PRO A 674 -0.72 52.92 30.76
C PRO A 674 0.68 52.65 30.22
N LEU A 675 0.88 51.53 29.53
CA LEU A 675 2.16 51.11 28.96
C LEU A 675 2.25 51.39 27.46
N THR A 676 1.16 51.84 26.84
CA THR A 676 1.04 52.01 25.39
C THR A 676 0.20 53.22 25.04
N ASN A 677 0.74 54.13 24.23
CA ASN A 677 0.04 55.35 23.82
C ASN A 677 -1.26 55.09 23.03
N ASP A 678 -1.44 53.88 22.53
CA ASP A 678 -2.53 53.41 21.69
C ASP A 678 -2.87 51.99 22.20
N SER A 679 -3.87 51.92 23.07
CA SER A 679 -4.22 50.77 23.89
C SER A 679 -4.89 49.65 23.11
N ASP A 680 -5.63 49.99 22.06
CA ASP A 680 -6.33 49.04 21.20
C ASP A 680 -5.68 48.86 19.82
N ILE A 681 -4.60 49.59 19.55
CA ILE A 681 -3.70 49.45 18.41
C ILE A 681 -4.44 49.77 17.09
N ASP A 682 -5.37 50.70 17.13
CA ASP A 682 -6.11 51.15 15.96
C ASP A 682 -5.42 52.29 15.18
N LEU A 683 -4.30 52.83 15.72
CA LEU A 683 -3.53 54.00 15.28
C LEU A 683 -4.06 55.37 15.72
N LEU A 684 -4.96 55.41 16.70
CA LEU A 684 -5.49 56.60 17.35
C LEU A 684 -5.09 56.61 18.83
N ASP A 685 -4.09 57.43 19.20
CA ASP A 685 -3.62 57.46 20.60
C ASP A 685 -4.78 57.70 21.61
N ASP A 686 -4.76 57.03 22.77
CA ASP A 686 -5.80 57.06 23.81
C ASP A 686 -6.20 58.50 24.20
N TYR A 687 -5.19 59.36 24.33
CA TYR A 687 -5.35 60.79 24.57
C TYR A 687 -6.31 61.46 23.56
N TYR A 688 -6.22 61.14 22.27
CA TYR A 688 -7.06 61.73 21.22
C TYR A 688 -8.50 61.22 21.23
N GLU A 689 -8.72 60.00 21.68
CA GLU A 689 -10.04 59.37 21.76
C GLU A 689 -10.88 59.96 22.88
N VAL A 690 -10.25 60.26 24.02
CA VAL A 690 -10.93 60.78 25.21
C VAL A 690 -11.02 62.32 25.24
N MET A 691 -10.28 63.04 24.38
CA MET A 691 -10.23 64.50 24.37
C MET A 691 -11.30 65.17 23.49
N ILE A 692 -12.30 65.79 24.14
CA ILE A 692 -13.14 66.82 23.50
C ILE A 692 -12.49 68.19 23.68
N ASP A 693 -11.74 68.71 22.70
CA ASP A 693 -11.30 70.12 22.74
C ASP A 693 -12.41 71.08 22.27
N PRO A 694 -12.99 71.95 23.15
CA PRO A 694 -13.98 72.94 22.74
C PRO A 694 -13.35 74.23 22.16
N LEU A 695 -12.02 74.31 22.00
CA LEU A 695 -11.31 75.57 21.76
C LEU A 695 -10.19 75.60 20.69
N ASP A 696 -9.79 74.51 20.04
CA ASP A 696 -8.84 74.58 18.92
C ASP A 696 -9.48 74.38 17.54
N ASP A 697 -9.68 75.51 16.84
CA ASP A 697 -10.35 75.63 15.54
C ASP A 697 -9.33 75.55 14.38
N GLN A 698 -8.14 74.95 14.59
CA GLN A 698 -7.03 75.02 13.62
C GLN A 698 -6.14 73.78 13.44
N TYR A 699 -6.64 72.55 13.50
CA TYR A 699 -6.04 71.44 12.75
C TYR A 699 -7.15 70.50 12.23
N LEU A 700 -6.91 69.89 11.06
CA LEU A 700 -7.91 69.26 10.22
C LEU A 700 -8.42 67.93 10.80
N LEU A 701 -9.59 67.94 11.43
CA LEU A 701 -10.75 67.05 11.26
C LEU A 701 -11.69 67.34 12.44
N ASN A 702 -12.99 67.51 12.20
CA ASN A 702 -13.95 67.70 13.28
C ASN A 702 -14.14 66.34 14.02
N ASN A 703 -13.23 65.92 14.89
CA ASN A 703 -13.51 64.85 15.85
C ASN A 703 -14.47 65.39 16.91
N THR A 704 -15.76 65.32 16.59
CA THR A 704 -16.85 65.45 17.56
C THR A 704 -17.24 64.11 18.17
N PHE A 705 -16.55 63.04 17.78
CA PHE A 705 -16.77 61.67 18.23
C PHE A 705 -15.76 61.34 19.32
N GLN A 706 -16.25 60.74 20.39
CA GLN A 706 -15.45 60.23 21.50
C GLN A 706 -15.58 58.72 21.41
N THR A 707 -14.48 58.05 21.05
CA THR A 707 -14.35 56.60 20.92
C THR A 707 -13.86 56.00 22.24
N ASP A 708 -13.90 54.68 22.38
CA ASP A 708 -13.42 53.97 23.56
C ASP A 708 -11.98 53.49 23.31
N PRO A 709 -10.97 54.01 24.04
CA PRO A 709 -9.56 53.68 23.78
C PRO A 709 -9.16 52.23 24.05
N ASN A 710 -10.12 51.38 24.42
CA ASN A 710 -9.89 49.95 24.62
C ASN A 710 -10.51 49.11 23.51
N LEU A 711 -11.13 49.74 22.53
CA LEU A 711 -11.91 49.09 21.50
C LEU A 711 -11.44 49.59 20.15
N TRP A 712 -10.62 48.75 19.50
CA TRP A 712 -10.13 48.96 18.14
C TRP A 712 -11.23 49.35 17.15
N ASP A 713 -12.46 48.91 17.43
CA ASP A 713 -13.70 49.19 16.72
C ASP A 713 -14.78 49.50 17.78
N THR A 714 -15.09 50.80 17.95
CA THR A 714 -15.97 51.27 19.03
C THR A 714 -17.43 50.84 18.85
N ASP A 715 -17.91 50.66 17.61
CA ASP A 715 -19.31 50.32 17.33
C ASP A 715 -19.55 48.87 16.88
N GLY A 716 -18.49 48.10 16.70
CA GLY A 716 -18.50 46.66 16.48
C GLY A 716 -18.81 46.26 15.04
N ASP A 717 -18.48 47.09 14.07
CA ASP A 717 -18.80 46.91 12.65
C ASP A 717 -17.65 46.33 11.81
N GLN A 718 -16.49 46.08 12.45
CA GLN A 718 -15.23 45.57 11.91
C GLN A 718 -14.39 46.58 11.13
N LEU A 719 -14.67 47.88 11.24
CA LEU A 719 -13.75 48.94 10.86
C LEU A 719 -13.11 49.55 12.11
N SER A 720 -11.84 49.90 11.99
CA SER A 720 -11.17 50.57 13.10
C SER A 720 -11.56 52.04 13.17
N ASP A 721 -11.62 52.61 14.38
CA ASP A 721 -12.05 54.01 14.55
C ASP A 721 -11.16 54.97 13.74
N TYR A 722 -9.85 54.74 13.75
CA TYR A 722 -8.90 55.44 12.88
C TYR A 722 -9.20 55.24 11.39
N TYR A 723 -9.50 54.02 10.93
CA TYR A 723 -9.78 53.73 9.53
C TYR A 723 -11.03 54.48 9.06
N GLU A 724 -12.04 54.57 9.92
CA GLU A 724 -13.27 55.29 9.63
C GLU A 724 -13.06 56.79 9.51
N ILE A 725 -12.33 57.36 10.45
CA ILE A 725 -12.03 58.79 10.48
C ILE A 725 -11.10 59.18 9.31
N ALA A 726 -10.08 58.36 9.04
CA ALA A 726 -8.99 58.70 8.13
C ALA A 726 -9.22 58.24 6.67
N THR A 727 -9.99 57.16 6.45
CA THR A 727 -10.06 56.46 5.16
C THR A 727 -11.48 56.32 4.60
N SER A 728 -12.39 55.58 5.25
CA SER A 728 -13.74 55.31 4.70
C SER A 728 -14.67 56.53 4.81
N GLY A 729 -14.53 57.33 5.86
CA GLY A 729 -15.41 58.46 6.17
C GLY A 729 -16.77 58.05 6.73
N THR A 730 -16.90 56.80 7.20
CA THR A 730 -18.03 56.26 7.97
C THR A 730 -17.98 56.80 9.41
N ASN A 731 -18.91 56.39 10.27
CA ASN A 731 -19.05 56.98 11.60
C ASN A 731 -18.65 55.99 12.69
N PRO A 732 -17.55 56.24 13.45
CA PRO A 732 -16.95 55.28 14.39
C PRO A 732 -17.69 55.08 15.71
N ILE A 733 -18.98 55.40 15.73
CA ILE A 733 -19.86 55.15 16.88
C ILE A 733 -21.24 54.66 16.41
N LEU A 734 -21.41 54.41 15.11
CA LEU A 734 -22.61 53.87 14.48
C LEU A 734 -22.19 52.85 13.41
N ASN A 735 -22.37 51.59 13.75
CA ASN A 735 -22.08 50.43 12.91
C ASN A 735 -22.86 50.31 11.58
N ASP A 736 -23.65 51.30 11.21
CA ASP A 736 -24.51 51.36 10.02
C ASP A 736 -24.74 52.85 9.72
N THR A 737 -23.88 53.42 8.89
CA THR A 737 -23.81 54.86 8.59
C THR A 737 -25.04 55.33 7.82
N ASP A 738 -25.61 54.50 6.97
CA ASP A 738 -26.66 54.87 6.03
C ASP A 738 -28.07 54.40 6.44
N GLY A 739 -28.14 53.45 7.37
CA GLY A 739 -29.33 52.92 8.01
C GLY A 739 -30.04 51.80 7.26
N ASP A 740 -29.33 51.06 6.39
CA ASP A 740 -29.91 50.01 5.55
C ASP A 740 -29.89 48.59 6.17
N LEU A 741 -29.31 48.47 7.37
CA LEU A 741 -29.13 47.26 8.18
C LEU A 741 -27.94 46.36 7.81
N ILE A 742 -27.10 46.75 6.86
CA ILE A 742 -25.77 46.17 6.65
C ILE A 742 -24.76 47.02 7.42
N PHE A 743 -23.71 46.39 7.93
CA PHE A 743 -22.66 47.10 8.68
C PHE A 743 -21.62 47.71 7.75
N ASP A 744 -21.09 48.90 8.08
CA ASP A 744 -20.20 49.61 7.16
C ASP A 744 -18.93 48.77 6.86
N GLY A 745 -18.42 48.00 7.84
CA GLY A 745 -17.30 47.08 7.62
C GLY A 745 -17.58 45.95 6.63
N TYR A 746 -18.79 45.38 6.61
CA TYR A 746 -19.18 44.40 5.60
C TYR A 746 -19.24 45.06 4.21
N GLU A 747 -19.78 46.26 4.13
CA GLU A 747 -19.88 47.01 2.88
C GLU A 747 -18.50 47.40 2.33
N VAL A 748 -17.57 47.80 3.20
CA VAL A 748 -16.18 48.09 2.83
C VAL A 748 -15.47 46.83 2.35
N LEU A 749 -15.69 45.68 3.00
CA LEU A 749 -15.07 44.39 2.65
C LEU A 749 -15.48 43.94 1.23
N TYR A 750 -16.79 43.92 0.95
CA TYR A 750 -17.33 43.49 -0.34
C TYR A 750 -17.50 44.62 -1.36
N ASN A 751 -17.03 45.83 -1.04
CA ASN A 751 -17.08 47.02 -1.89
C ASN A 751 -18.52 47.38 -2.32
N LEU A 752 -19.46 47.28 -1.37
CA LEU A 752 -20.77 47.93 -1.39
C LEU A 752 -20.62 49.43 -1.00
N ASP A 753 -21.73 50.18 -0.94
CA ASP A 753 -21.70 51.63 -0.70
C ASP A 753 -22.27 52.00 0.69
N PRO A 754 -21.42 52.22 1.72
CA PRO A 754 -21.84 52.51 3.11
C PRO A 754 -22.50 53.89 3.31
N PHE A 755 -22.92 54.51 2.22
CA PHE A 755 -23.66 55.76 2.18
C PHE A 755 -24.93 55.65 1.32
N PHE A 756 -25.30 54.45 0.86
CA PHE A 756 -26.42 54.19 -0.02
C PHE A 756 -27.10 52.82 0.17
N ASP A 757 -28.33 52.85 0.70
CA ASP A 757 -29.25 51.70 0.86
C ASP A 757 -29.32 50.78 -0.38
N ASP A 758 -28.51 49.74 -0.33
CA ASP A 758 -28.38 48.69 -1.35
C ASP A 758 -28.65 47.28 -0.80
N ALA A 759 -28.96 47.15 0.49
CA ALA A 759 -29.36 45.93 1.19
C ALA A 759 -30.38 45.01 0.47
N SER A 760 -31.24 45.60 -0.38
CA SER A 760 -32.27 44.86 -1.13
C SER A 760 -31.84 44.39 -2.52
N TYR A 761 -30.58 44.60 -2.89
CA TYR A 761 -30.03 44.18 -4.17
C TYR A 761 -29.58 42.72 -4.08
N ASP A 762 -29.54 42.07 -5.23
CA ASP A 762 -29.21 40.66 -5.45
C ASP A 762 -28.23 40.71 -6.63
N ASN A 763 -26.95 40.75 -6.30
CA ASN A 763 -25.89 41.26 -7.17
C ASN A 763 -25.32 40.16 -8.08
N ASP A 764 -25.27 38.94 -7.57
CA ASP A 764 -24.81 37.68 -8.16
C ASP A 764 -25.98 36.87 -8.79
N SER A 765 -27.23 37.12 -8.36
CA SER A 765 -28.48 36.52 -8.88
C SER A 765 -28.75 35.07 -8.47
N ASP A 766 -28.24 34.60 -7.32
CA ASP A 766 -28.57 33.30 -6.73
C ASP A 766 -29.98 33.26 -6.07
N GLY A 767 -30.48 34.43 -5.64
CA GLY A 767 -31.77 34.59 -4.97
C GLY A 767 -31.70 34.99 -3.49
N LEU A 768 -30.52 35.20 -2.92
CA LEU A 768 -30.31 35.98 -1.72
C LEU A 768 -30.18 37.47 -2.07
N THR A 769 -30.30 38.34 -1.06
CA THR A 769 -30.01 39.78 -1.21
C THR A 769 -28.76 40.08 -0.42
N ASN A 770 -28.08 41.21 -0.69
CA ASN A 770 -26.91 41.66 0.09
C ASN A 770 -27.13 41.55 1.61
N TYR A 771 -28.32 41.92 2.11
CA TYR A 771 -28.64 41.81 3.54
C TYR A 771 -28.83 40.36 4.03
N GLN A 772 -29.34 39.46 3.18
CA GLN A 772 -29.44 38.04 3.51
C GLN A 772 -28.07 37.39 3.51
N GLU A 773 -27.21 37.71 2.55
CA GLU A 773 -25.82 37.25 2.52
C GLU A 773 -25.06 37.75 3.74
N PHE A 774 -25.26 39.02 4.14
CA PHE A 774 -24.73 39.54 5.40
C PHE A 774 -25.20 38.74 6.63
N LEU A 775 -26.48 38.33 6.69
CA LEU A 775 -27.01 37.52 7.79
C LEU A 775 -26.44 36.10 7.84
N TYR A 776 -26.10 35.54 6.69
CA TYR A 776 -25.56 34.19 6.53
C TYR A 776 -24.05 34.17 6.24
N ASN A 777 -23.39 35.33 6.34
CA ASN A 777 -21.96 35.49 6.18
C ASN A 777 -21.40 35.16 4.76
N GLY A 778 -22.23 35.17 3.71
CA GLY A 778 -21.84 34.89 2.31
C GLY A 778 -21.23 36.08 1.54
N ASP A 779 -20.80 35.87 0.29
CA ASP A 779 -20.29 36.92 -0.61
C ASP A 779 -21.40 37.46 -1.54
N PRO A 780 -21.77 38.76 -1.46
CA PRO A 780 -22.82 39.36 -2.29
C PRO A 780 -22.54 39.41 -3.80
N PHE A 781 -21.37 38.96 -4.24
CA PHE A 781 -20.99 38.89 -5.65
C PHE A 781 -20.67 37.48 -6.13
N ASP A 782 -20.78 36.47 -5.25
CA ASP A 782 -20.62 35.06 -5.59
C ASP A 782 -21.90 34.27 -5.30
N ALA A 783 -22.25 33.36 -6.19
CA ALA A 783 -23.50 32.60 -6.06
C ALA A 783 -23.33 31.27 -5.31
N ASP A 784 -22.09 30.95 -4.97
CA ASP A 784 -21.56 29.69 -4.45
C ASP A 784 -20.27 30.07 -3.71
N THR A 785 -20.41 30.60 -2.50
CA THR A 785 -19.35 31.33 -1.77
C THR A 785 -18.13 30.45 -1.44
N ASP A 786 -18.33 29.14 -1.25
CA ASP A 786 -17.28 28.17 -0.92
C ASP A 786 -16.87 27.26 -2.10
N ASP A 787 -17.47 27.44 -3.29
CA ASP A 787 -17.23 26.70 -4.52
C ASP A 787 -17.55 25.18 -4.42
N ASP A 788 -18.41 24.74 -3.49
CA ASP A 788 -18.79 23.32 -3.29
C ASP A 788 -19.84 22.81 -4.29
N ARG A 789 -20.47 23.73 -5.05
CA ARG A 789 -21.55 23.56 -6.06
C ARG A 789 -22.98 23.60 -5.51
N LEU A 790 -23.17 23.83 -4.23
CA LEU A 790 -24.44 24.17 -3.62
C LEU A 790 -24.52 25.70 -3.60
N LEU A 791 -25.60 26.28 -4.12
CA LEU A 791 -25.71 27.75 -4.10
C LEU A 791 -25.94 28.23 -2.67
N ASP A 792 -25.49 29.43 -2.30
CA ASP A 792 -25.72 30.03 -0.98
C ASP A 792 -27.22 29.98 -0.57
N SER A 793 -28.12 30.28 -1.52
CA SER A 793 -29.57 30.15 -1.30
C SER A 793 -30.07 28.72 -1.01
N GLU A 794 -29.38 27.70 -1.51
CA GLU A 794 -29.62 26.27 -1.26
C GLU A 794 -29.00 25.83 0.06
N GLU A 795 -27.81 26.29 0.40
CA GLU A 795 -27.16 26.06 1.69
C GLU A 795 -27.99 26.58 2.86
N VAL A 796 -28.48 27.83 2.76
CA VAL A 796 -29.42 28.41 3.73
C VAL A 796 -30.68 27.55 3.91
N PHE A 797 -31.10 26.83 2.86
CA PHE A 797 -32.25 25.93 2.93
C PHE A 797 -31.92 24.62 3.67
N TRP A 798 -30.70 24.09 3.53
CA TRP A 798 -30.24 22.87 4.18
C TRP A 798 -29.65 23.09 5.58
N GLY A 799 -29.25 24.33 5.88
CA GLY A 799 -28.67 24.72 7.17
C GLY A 799 -27.15 24.55 7.24
N THR A 800 -26.49 24.43 6.08
CA THR A 800 -25.04 24.37 5.93
C THR A 800 -24.41 25.77 5.97
N ASP A 801 -23.09 25.85 6.16
CA ASP A 801 -22.33 27.10 6.28
C ASP A 801 -21.75 27.52 4.91
N LEU A 802 -22.16 28.70 4.42
CA LEU A 802 -21.83 29.26 3.09
C LEU A 802 -20.33 29.41 2.80
N ARG A 803 -19.45 29.14 3.77
CA ARG A 803 -18.00 29.32 3.65
C ARG A 803 -17.23 28.01 3.72
N LEU A 804 -17.91 26.90 3.98
CA LEU A 804 -17.31 25.61 4.25
C LEU A 804 -17.90 24.60 3.29
N ASP A 805 -17.07 24.13 2.36
CA ASP A 805 -17.45 23.10 1.41
C ASP A 805 -17.84 21.76 2.09
N ASP A 806 -17.47 21.61 3.35
CA ASP A 806 -17.82 20.52 4.27
C ASP A 806 -18.15 21.14 5.65
N THR A 807 -19.44 21.21 5.98
CA THR A 807 -19.94 21.89 7.18
C THR A 807 -19.64 21.12 8.47
N ASP A 808 -19.59 19.79 8.44
CA ASP A 808 -19.43 18.96 9.65
C ASP A 808 -18.05 18.32 9.82
N GLY A 809 -17.20 18.45 8.81
CA GLY A 809 -15.78 18.10 8.85
C GLY A 809 -15.50 16.62 8.67
N ASP A 810 -16.40 15.87 8.03
CA ASP A 810 -16.23 14.43 7.78
C ASP A 810 -15.56 14.10 6.42
N TYR A 811 -15.20 15.14 5.65
CA TYR A 811 -14.63 15.13 4.31
C TYR A 811 -15.59 14.73 3.17
N LEU A 812 -16.89 14.62 3.41
CA LEU A 812 -17.91 14.71 2.37
C LEU A 812 -18.32 16.17 2.21
N THR A 813 -18.38 16.64 0.96
CA THR A 813 -18.87 18.00 0.73
C THR A 813 -20.38 18.07 0.95
N ASP A 814 -20.88 19.21 1.39
CA ASP A 814 -22.30 19.43 1.66
C ASP A 814 -23.16 19.12 0.42
N TYR A 815 -22.68 19.51 -0.76
CA TYR A 815 -23.26 19.11 -2.04
C TYR A 815 -23.39 17.58 -2.20
N LEU A 816 -22.36 16.79 -1.88
CA LEU A 816 -22.41 15.33 -2.06
C LEU A 816 -23.40 14.69 -1.11
N GLU A 817 -23.40 15.10 0.14
CA GLU A 817 -24.29 14.59 1.16
C GLU A 817 -25.75 14.90 0.83
N VAL A 818 -26.07 16.14 0.53
CA VAL A 818 -27.45 16.55 0.30
C VAL A 818 -27.99 16.06 -1.04
N ILE A 819 -27.18 16.13 -2.11
CA ILE A 819 -27.64 15.85 -3.48
C ILE A 819 -27.49 14.39 -3.87
N TYR A 820 -26.45 13.70 -3.38
CA TYR A 820 -26.11 12.36 -3.85
C TYR A 820 -26.40 11.27 -2.81
N TYR A 821 -25.91 11.40 -1.57
CA TYR A 821 -25.99 10.35 -0.54
C TYR A 821 -27.26 10.42 0.32
N GLY A 822 -27.78 11.63 0.52
CA GLY A 822 -28.92 11.93 1.40
C GLY A 822 -28.57 11.87 2.89
N THR A 823 -27.28 11.92 3.24
CA THR A 823 -26.75 11.99 4.61
C THR A 823 -26.95 13.40 5.19
N ASN A 824 -26.60 13.60 6.45
CA ASN A 824 -26.83 14.85 7.14
C ASN A 824 -25.55 15.71 7.19
N ALA A 825 -25.44 16.65 6.26
CA ALA A 825 -24.34 17.61 6.11
C ALA A 825 -24.12 18.62 7.24
N THR A 826 -24.60 18.32 8.44
CA THR A 826 -24.35 19.11 9.65
C THR A 826 -23.96 18.19 10.82
N ASN A 827 -23.69 16.93 10.53
CA ASN A 827 -23.47 15.86 11.48
C ASN A 827 -22.73 14.69 10.82
N TRP A 828 -21.41 14.67 11.02
CA TRP A 828 -20.43 13.72 10.49
C TRP A 828 -20.73 12.22 10.64
N ASP A 829 -21.71 11.83 11.47
CA ASP A 829 -22.13 10.45 11.74
C ASP A 829 -23.67 10.44 11.79
N THR A 830 -24.31 10.13 10.65
CA THR A 830 -25.76 10.31 10.45
C THR A 830 -26.60 9.40 11.34
N ASP A 831 -26.13 8.21 11.71
CA ASP A 831 -26.90 7.24 12.49
C ASP A 831 -26.42 7.00 13.94
N TYR A 832 -25.31 7.63 14.31
CA TYR A 832 -24.73 7.69 15.65
C TYR A 832 -24.13 6.38 16.15
N ASP A 833 -23.54 5.58 15.26
CA ASP A 833 -22.86 4.34 15.62
C ASP A 833 -21.34 4.50 15.86
N GLY A 834 -20.80 5.67 15.54
CA GLY A 834 -19.39 6.03 15.73
C GLY A 834 -18.52 5.95 14.48
N LEU A 835 -19.04 5.47 13.33
CA LEU A 835 -18.41 5.63 12.02
C LEU A 835 -18.90 6.91 11.36
N SER A 836 -18.01 7.59 10.64
CA SER A 836 -18.42 8.75 9.85
C SER A 836 -19.09 8.32 8.55
N ASP A 837 -19.97 9.16 8.01
CA ASP A 837 -20.68 8.87 6.76
C ASP A 837 -19.68 8.61 5.61
N LEU A 838 -18.56 9.34 5.57
CA LEU A 838 -17.44 9.05 4.66
C LEU A 838 -16.91 7.62 4.80
N PHE A 839 -16.60 7.19 6.03
CA PHE A 839 -15.99 5.88 6.30
C PHE A 839 -16.94 4.75 5.92
N GLU A 840 -18.22 4.91 6.23
CA GLU A 840 -19.23 3.93 5.86
C GLU A 840 -19.39 3.82 4.33
N LEU A 841 -19.40 4.95 3.61
CA LEU A 841 -19.60 4.95 2.16
C LEU A 841 -18.37 4.48 1.36
N TYR A 842 -17.17 4.85 1.80
CA TYR A 842 -15.95 4.69 1.00
C TYR A 842 -14.97 3.64 1.52
N ILE A 843 -15.03 3.27 2.81
CA ILE A 843 -14.10 2.31 3.42
C ILE A 843 -14.80 0.98 3.70
N PHE A 844 -15.85 0.99 4.51
CA PHE A 844 -16.49 -0.24 4.99
C PHE A 844 -17.67 -0.72 4.13
N GLY A 845 -18.31 0.18 3.39
CA GLY A 845 -19.51 -0.14 2.61
C GLY A 845 -20.75 -0.42 3.48
N THR A 846 -20.71 0.01 4.75
CA THR A 846 -21.84 0.00 5.68
C THR A 846 -22.86 1.09 5.34
N SER A 847 -23.98 1.13 6.05
CA SER A 847 -25.08 2.02 5.73
C SER A 847 -25.14 3.20 6.72
N PRO A 848 -24.95 4.46 6.28
CA PRO A 848 -25.03 5.68 7.13
C PRO A 848 -26.37 6.01 7.78
N PHE A 849 -27.31 5.07 7.72
CA PHE A 849 -28.67 5.20 8.23
C PHE A 849 -29.05 3.99 9.09
N ASN A 850 -28.11 3.09 9.35
CA ASN A 850 -28.32 1.84 10.04
C ASN A 850 -27.05 1.38 10.79
N GLN A 851 -26.98 1.79 12.05
CA GLN A 851 -26.05 1.41 13.12
C GLN A 851 -25.76 -0.09 13.37
N ASP A 852 -26.18 -1.02 12.51
CA ASP A 852 -26.01 -2.48 12.63
C ASP A 852 -26.32 -3.07 11.25
N SER A 853 -25.35 -3.00 10.34
CA SER A 853 -25.52 -3.24 8.91
C SER A 853 -25.76 -4.70 8.56
N ASP A 854 -25.21 -5.65 9.32
CA ASP A 854 -25.44 -7.08 9.11
C ASP A 854 -26.55 -7.69 9.98
N GLY A 855 -26.99 -6.96 11.02
CA GLY A 855 -28.11 -7.32 11.87
C GLY A 855 -27.78 -8.35 12.94
N ASP A 856 -26.51 -8.50 13.34
CA ASP A 856 -26.08 -9.46 14.35
C ASP A 856 -26.20 -8.97 15.81
N SER A 857 -26.46 -7.68 16.00
CA SER A 857 -26.59 -6.94 17.28
C SER A 857 -25.32 -6.29 17.82
N LEU A 858 -24.19 -6.35 17.13
CA LEU A 858 -23.11 -5.38 17.27
C LEU A 858 -23.42 -4.16 16.40
N ILE A 859 -22.80 -3.03 16.72
CA ILE A 859 -22.95 -1.81 15.90
C ILE A 859 -21.67 -1.64 15.09
N ASP A 860 -21.79 -1.16 13.85
CA ASP A 860 -20.68 -1.18 12.89
C ASP A 860 -19.42 -0.48 13.44
N GLY A 861 -19.60 0.64 14.16
CA GLY A 861 -18.51 1.33 14.84
C GLY A 861 -17.83 0.55 15.97
N ASP A 862 -18.56 -0.24 16.77
CA ASP A 862 -17.96 -1.09 17.81
C ASP A 862 -17.19 -2.25 17.19
N GLU A 863 -17.72 -2.83 16.11
CA GLU A 863 -17.06 -3.89 15.35
C GLU A 863 -15.71 -3.42 14.83
N VAL A 864 -15.67 -2.25 14.18
CA VAL A 864 -14.44 -1.67 13.64
C VAL A 864 -13.46 -1.24 14.73
N TYR A 865 -13.91 -0.46 15.73
CA TYR A 865 -12.99 0.20 16.67
C TYR A 865 -12.70 -0.59 17.94
N ILE A 866 -13.55 -1.54 18.33
CA ILE A 866 -13.41 -2.28 19.60
C ILE A 866 -13.08 -3.74 19.35
N TYR A 867 -13.82 -4.41 18.46
CA TYR A 867 -13.75 -5.86 18.31
C TYR A 867 -12.85 -6.32 17.16
N GLY A 868 -12.54 -5.44 16.21
CA GLY A 868 -11.79 -5.79 15.00
C GLY A 868 -12.55 -6.74 14.07
N SER A 869 -13.88 -6.84 14.25
CA SER A 869 -14.76 -7.65 13.44
C SER A 869 -15.26 -6.89 12.22
N HIS A 870 -15.83 -7.60 11.25
CA HIS A 870 -16.26 -7.01 9.98
C HIS A 870 -17.76 -6.64 10.02
N PRO A 871 -18.12 -5.36 9.89
CA PRO A 871 -19.49 -4.85 10.11
C PRO A 871 -20.54 -5.22 9.04
N LEU A 872 -20.20 -6.14 8.13
CA LEU A 872 -21.10 -6.65 7.09
C LEU A 872 -21.24 -8.18 7.20
N ARG A 873 -20.69 -8.78 8.25
CA ARG A 873 -20.57 -10.22 8.42
C ARG A 873 -20.89 -10.61 9.85
N VAL A 874 -22.07 -11.21 10.00
CA VAL A 874 -22.57 -11.84 11.23
C VAL A 874 -21.62 -12.87 11.85
N ASP A 875 -20.63 -13.35 11.09
CA ASP A 875 -19.62 -14.32 11.47
C ASP A 875 -18.38 -13.96 10.64
N THR A 876 -17.46 -13.22 11.28
CA THR A 876 -16.36 -12.53 10.59
C THR A 876 -15.30 -13.51 10.10
N ASP A 877 -14.98 -14.53 10.89
CA ASP A 877 -13.91 -15.48 10.64
C ASP A 877 -14.36 -16.84 10.07
N TYR A 878 -15.68 -17.07 10.05
CA TYR A 878 -16.36 -18.22 9.49
C TYR A 878 -16.12 -19.55 10.22
N ASP A 879 -15.82 -19.52 11.52
CA ASP A 879 -15.72 -20.73 12.35
C ASP A 879 -17.12 -21.29 12.75
N GLY A 880 -18.18 -20.50 12.56
CA GLY A 880 -19.56 -20.84 12.88
C GLY A 880 -20.09 -20.28 14.20
N LEU A 881 -19.27 -19.52 14.94
CA LEU A 881 -19.63 -18.76 16.12
C LEU A 881 -19.78 -17.28 15.74
N ILE A 882 -20.99 -16.73 15.87
CA ILE A 882 -21.23 -15.33 15.47
C ILE A 882 -20.51 -14.36 16.43
N ASP A 883 -20.04 -13.22 15.91
CA ASP A 883 -19.21 -12.24 16.61
C ASP A 883 -19.78 -11.81 17.99
N PRO A 884 -21.10 -11.53 18.16
CA PRO A 884 -21.62 -11.16 19.47
C PRO A 884 -21.56 -12.30 20.50
N ILE A 885 -21.52 -13.56 20.06
CA ILE A 885 -21.34 -14.72 20.93
C ILE A 885 -19.88 -14.86 21.32
N GLU A 886 -18.96 -14.67 20.38
CA GLU A 886 -17.52 -14.71 20.62
C GLU A 886 -17.08 -13.65 21.63
N VAL A 887 -17.50 -12.40 21.42
CA VAL A 887 -17.28 -11.30 22.38
C VAL A 887 -17.81 -11.66 23.78
N ALA A 888 -18.95 -12.36 23.86
CA ALA A 888 -19.53 -12.79 25.12
C ALA A 888 -18.81 -14.01 25.74
N PHE A 889 -18.21 -14.86 24.91
CA PHE A 889 -17.46 -16.06 25.27
C PHE A 889 -16.02 -15.71 25.68
N GLY A 890 -15.48 -14.63 25.13
CA GLY A 890 -14.12 -14.14 25.34
C GLY A 890 -13.12 -14.58 24.27
N SER A 891 -13.58 -15.19 23.17
CA SER A 891 -12.79 -15.43 21.96
C SER A 891 -12.70 -14.17 21.09
N ALA A 892 -11.80 -14.17 20.12
CA ALA A 892 -11.54 -13.05 19.21
C ALA A 892 -12.33 -13.23 17.91
N PRO A 893 -13.30 -12.34 17.57
CA PRO A 893 -14.22 -12.55 16.45
C PRO A 893 -13.61 -12.61 15.03
N TYR A 894 -12.32 -12.36 14.92
CA TYR A 894 -11.59 -12.29 13.66
C TYR A 894 -10.56 -13.42 13.54
N LEU A 895 -10.56 -14.38 14.47
CA LEU A 895 -9.63 -15.50 14.55
C LEU A 895 -10.39 -16.80 14.85
N PRO A 896 -10.45 -17.76 13.90
CA PRO A 896 -11.21 -19.00 14.09
C PRO A 896 -10.72 -19.88 15.25
N ASP A 897 -9.49 -19.66 15.70
CA ASP A 897 -8.84 -20.37 16.80
C ASP A 897 -8.05 -19.33 17.60
N THR A 898 -8.68 -18.77 18.63
CA THR A 898 -8.15 -17.66 19.42
C THR A 898 -6.81 -17.98 20.10
N ASP A 899 -6.61 -19.21 20.58
CA ASP A 899 -5.40 -19.59 21.33
C ASP A 899 -4.38 -20.43 20.54
N ASN A 900 -4.72 -20.75 19.29
CA ASN A 900 -3.92 -21.51 18.33
C ASN A 900 -3.56 -22.92 18.82
N ASP A 901 -4.44 -23.58 19.57
CA ASP A 901 -4.24 -24.95 20.03
C ASP A 901 -4.69 -26.03 19.03
N GLY A 902 -5.35 -25.62 17.95
CA GLY A 902 -5.80 -26.45 16.84
C GLY A 902 -7.24 -26.94 16.96
N MET A 903 -8.04 -26.36 17.86
CA MET A 903 -9.50 -26.48 17.94
C MET A 903 -10.11 -25.10 17.68
N ASP A 904 -11.19 -25.03 16.90
CA ASP A 904 -11.86 -23.75 16.65
C ASP A 904 -12.72 -23.28 17.86
N ASP A 905 -12.93 -21.97 17.95
CA ASP A 905 -13.68 -21.35 19.05
C ASP A 905 -15.13 -21.87 19.12
N TYR A 906 -15.74 -22.17 17.97
CA TYR A 906 -17.02 -22.85 17.88
C TYR A 906 -17.04 -24.23 18.57
N PHE A 907 -16.06 -25.11 18.32
CA PHE A 907 -15.96 -26.42 18.96
C PHE A 907 -15.77 -26.27 20.47
N GLU A 908 -14.92 -25.33 20.87
CA GLU A 908 -14.69 -25.02 22.28
C GLU A 908 -15.95 -24.49 22.97
N TYR A 909 -16.74 -23.66 22.30
CA TYR A 909 -18.02 -23.16 22.79
C TYR A 909 -19.02 -24.30 23.00
N ILE A 910 -19.13 -25.24 22.06
CA ILE A 910 -20.08 -26.37 22.13
C ILE A 910 -19.73 -27.33 23.26
N TYR A 911 -18.44 -27.62 23.47
CA TYR A 911 -17.97 -28.55 24.50
C TYR A 911 -17.54 -27.88 25.81
N ASN A 912 -17.62 -26.54 25.88
CA ASN A 912 -17.26 -25.70 27.02
C ASN A 912 -15.77 -25.89 27.42
N PHE A 913 -14.89 -25.89 26.41
CA PHE A 913 -13.45 -25.70 26.56
C PHE A 913 -13.13 -24.21 26.75
N ASN A 914 -11.85 -23.85 26.82
CA ASN A 914 -11.45 -22.48 27.15
C ASN A 914 -10.66 -21.85 25.99
N PRO A 915 -11.24 -20.87 25.28
CA PRO A 915 -10.70 -20.29 24.04
C PRO A 915 -9.45 -19.43 24.21
N LEU A 916 -8.87 -19.43 25.41
CA LEU A 916 -7.71 -18.62 25.79
C LEU A 916 -6.62 -19.51 26.40
N PHE A 917 -6.74 -20.83 26.31
CA PHE A 917 -5.86 -21.78 26.96
C PHE A 917 -5.84 -23.16 26.29
N ASP A 918 -4.68 -23.52 25.72
CA ASP A 918 -4.38 -24.84 25.13
C ASP A 918 -4.82 -26.00 26.04
N ASP A 919 -6.01 -26.53 25.75
CA ASP A 919 -6.59 -27.71 26.37
C ASP A 919 -6.79 -28.87 25.38
N SER A 920 -6.34 -28.69 24.13
CA SER A 920 -6.21 -29.66 23.03
C SER A 920 -5.76 -31.07 23.45
N ARG A 921 -4.84 -31.17 24.43
CA ARG A 921 -4.22 -32.43 24.87
C ARG A 921 -4.97 -33.15 25.98
N TRP A 922 -6.09 -32.61 26.43
CA TRP A 922 -6.89 -33.26 27.46
C TRP A 922 -7.71 -34.38 26.84
N ASP A 923 -8.10 -35.34 27.68
CA ASP A 923 -8.87 -36.53 27.33
C ASP A 923 -10.06 -36.52 28.29
N LEU A 924 -11.17 -35.93 27.82
CA LEU A 924 -12.28 -35.51 28.67
C LEU A 924 -13.12 -36.70 29.14
N ASP A 925 -13.33 -37.70 28.29
CA ASP A 925 -14.11 -38.89 28.59
C ASP A 925 -13.28 -40.10 29.08
N GLY A 926 -11.95 -40.04 28.90
CA GLY A 926 -10.99 -41.05 29.36
C GLY A 926 -10.89 -42.28 28.47
N ASP A 927 -11.25 -42.20 27.19
CA ASP A 927 -11.20 -43.30 26.24
C ASP A 927 -9.80 -43.50 25.61
N GLY A 928 -8.95 -42.46 25.67
CA GLY A 928 -7.58 -42.43 25.17
C GLY A 928 -7.36 -41.64 23.88
N LEU A 929 -8.41 -41.03 23.31
CA LEU A 929 -8.37 -40.00 22.29
C LEU A 929 -8.34 -38.63 23.00
N VAL A 930 -7.60 -37.65 22.46
CA VAL A 930 -7.51 -36.30 23.06
C VAL A 930 -8.46 -35.35 22.35
N ASN A 931 -8.92 -34.29 23.02
CA ASN A 931 -9.89 -33.32 22.49
C ASN A 931 -9.59 -32.90 21.05
N VAL A 932 -8.35 -32.52 20.75
CA VAL A 932 -7.96 -32.11 19.39
C VAL A 932 -8.06 -33.25 18.39
N ALA A 933 -7.76 -34.48 18.77
CA ALA A 933 -7.96 -35.64 17.91
C ALA A 933 -9.46 -35.91 17.68
N GLU A 934 -10.29 -35.71 18.70
CA GLU A 934 -11.74 -35.85 18.59
C GLU A 934 -12.33 -34.80 17.65
N TYR A 935 -11.84 -33.56 17.71
CA TYR A 935 -12.11 -32.51 16.73
C TYR A 935 -11.82 -32.99 15.29
N TRP A 936 -10.61 -33.50 15.03
CA TRP A 936 -10.23 -34.01 13.69
C TRP A 936 -11.03 -35.23 13.21
N TYR A 937 -11.54 -36.05 14.13
CA TYR A 937 -12.33 -37.25 13.80
C TYR A 937 -13.85 -37.03 13.92
N PHE A 938 -14.28 -35.82 14.27
CA PHE A 938 -15.67 -35.42 14.52
C PHE A 938 -16.38 -36.28 15.59
N SER A 939 -15.62 -36.87 16.52
CA SER A 939 -16.17 -37.62 17.63
C SER A 939 -16.59 -36.70 18.78
N ASP A 940 -17.46 -37.16 19.67
CA ASP A 940 -17.96 -36.38 20.81
C ASP A 940 -16.99 -36.54 21.99
N PRO A 941 -16.21 -35.50 22.37
CA PRO A 941 -15.24 -35.55 23.48
C PRO A 941 -15.83 -35.84 24.86
N THR A 942 -17.16 -35.90 24.97
CA THR A 942 -17.85 -36.26 26.20
C THR A 942 -18.28 -37.73 26.25
N VAL A 943 -18.07 -38.49 25.17
CA VAL A 943 -18.61 -39.84 24.98
C VAL A 943 -17.58 -40.80 24.37
N ASN A 944 -17.21 -41.79 25.16
CA ASN A 944 -16.18 -42.79 24.83
C ASN A 944 -16.50 -43.78 23.71
N ASP A 945 -17.62 -43.62 23.00
CA ASP A 945 -18.20 -44.53 22.00
C ASP A 945 -19.28 -43.70 21.30
N THR A 946 -18.86 -42.88 20.34
CA THR A 946 -19.68 -41.83 19.73
C THR A 946 -20.82 -42.41 18.90
N ASP A 947 -20.57 -43.46 18.13
CA ASP A 947 -21.57 -44.07 17.25
C ASP A 947 -22.41 -45.20 17.89
N GLY A 948 -22.00 -45.66 19.08
CA GLY A 948 -22.71 -46.65 19.89
C GLY A 948 -22.58 -48.08 19.37
N ASP A 949 -21.53 -48.41 18.62
CA ASP A 949 -21.29 -49.74 18.06
C ASP A 949 -20.61 -50.72 19.03
N LEU A 950 -20.12 -50.20 20.18
CA LEU A 950 -19.39 -50.86 21.27
C LEU A 950 -17.85 -50.94 21.12
N LEU A 951 -17.27 -50.33 20.10
CA LEU A 951 -15.87 -49.89 20.11
C LEU A 951 -15.79 -48.49 20.74
N ASN A 952 -14.63 -48.13 21.28
CA ASN A 952 -14.40 -46.74 21.67
C ASN A 952 -13.64 -46.03 20.57
N ASP A 953 -13.83 -44.72 20.50
CA ASP A 953 -13.34 -43.87 19.42
C ASP A 953 -11.81 -44.01 19.28
N ALA A 954 -11.08 -44.12 20.40
CA ALA A 954 -9.64 -44.40 20.40
C ALA A 954 -9.25 -45.75 19.77
N ASP A 955 -9.98 -46.85 20.02
CA ASP A 955 -9.67 -48.16 19.38
C ASP A 955 -10.02 -48.12 17.89
N GLU A 956 -11.08 -47.43 17.51
CA GLU A 956 -11.46 -47.25 16.10
C GLU A 956 -10.39 -46.51 15.32
N VAL A 957 -9.93 -45.38 15.84
CA VAL A 957 -8.89 -44.56 15.21
C VAL A 957 -7.53 -45.28 15.21
N TYR A 958 -7.10 -45.85 16.33
CA TYR A 958 -5.72 -46.35 16.47
C TYR A 958 -5.52 -47.83 16.16
N LEU A 959 -6.54 -48.68 16.36
CA LEU A 959 -6.41 -50.13 16.24
C LEU A 959 -7.10 -50.69 14.99
N TYR A 960 -8.32 -50.24 14.71
CA TYR A 960 -9.17 -50.79 13.65
C TYR A 960 -9.19 -49.95 12.38
N LEU A 961 -8.75 -48.69 12.46
CA LEU A 961 -8.76 -47.71 11.38
C LEU A 961 -10.18 -47.48 10.82
N SER A 962 -11.20 -47.63 11.67
CA SER A 962 -12.61 -47.38 11.37
C SER A 962 -13.03 -45.98 11.78
N SER A 963 -14.25 -45.57 11.42
CA SER A 963 -14.76 -44.22 11.66
C SER A 963 -15.54 -44.17 12.97
N PRO A 964 -15.13 -43.37 13.97
CA PRO A 964 -15.78 -43.33 15.29
C PRO A 964 -17.21 -42.76 15.29
N ILE A 965 -17.67 -42.25 14.15
CA ILE A 965 -18.99 -41.67 13.96
C ILE A 965 -19.92 -42.54 13.11
N LYS A 966 -19.46 -43.73 12.66
CA LYS A 966 -20.22 -44.62 11.78
C LYS A 966 -20.22 -46.05 12.29
N ILE A 967 -21.40 -46.46 12.75
CA ILE A 967 -21.67 -47.83 13.24
C ILE A 967 -21.32 -48.97 12.26
N ASP A 968 -21.09 -48.67 10.98
CA ASP A 968 -20.78 -49.58 9.87
C ASP A 968 -19.98 -48.73 8.86
N THR A 969 -18.65 -48.82 8.96
CA THR A 969 -17.72 -47.91 8.24
C THR A 969 -17.69 -48.18 6.74
N ASP A 970 -17.74 -49.44 6.31
CA ASP A 970 -17.67 -49.82 4.90
C ASP A 970 -19.02 -50.11 4.23
N GLY A 971 -20.10 -50.12 5.02
CA GLY A 971 -21.49 -50.16 4.57
C GLY A 971 -21.96 -51.54 4.14
N ASP A 972 -21.38 -52.61 4.67
CA ASP A 972 -21.62 -53.98 4.24
C ASP A 972 -22.71 -54.74 5.03
N GLU A 973 -23.36 -54.04 5.98
CA GLU A 973 -24.37 -54.51 6.94
C GLU A 973 -23.82 -55.21 8.20
N LEU A 974 -22.50 -55.28 8.40
CA LEU A 974 -21.86 -55.59 9.69
C LEU A 974 -21.45 -54.30 10.40
N THR A 975 -21.43 -54.32 11.73
CA THR A 975 -20.89 -53.18 12.49
C THR A 975 -19.40 -53.38 12.72
N ASP A 976 -18.66 -52.31 12.90
CA ASP A 976 -17.19 -52.35 13.03
C ASP A 976 -16.78 -53.27 14.21
N PHE A 977 -17.52 -53.21 15.33
CA PHE A 977 -17.39 -54.14 16.45
C PHE A 977 -17.60 -55.60 16.06
N GLN A 978 -18.60 -55.90 15.22
CA GLN A 978 -18.87 -57.28 14.78
C GLN A 978 -17.73 -57.81 13.94
N GLU A 979 -17.18 -56.98 13.07
CA GLU A 979 -16.07 -57.35 12.20
C GLU A 979 -14.78 -57.53 12.99
N ALA A 980 -14.40 -56.53 13.76
CA ALA A 980 -13.19 -56.51 14.57
C ALA A 980 -13.15 -57.62 15.64
N ILE A 981 -14.28 -57.87 16.32
CA ILE A 981 -14.31 -58.71 17.54
C ILE A 981 -14.97 -60.06 17.32
N ILE A 982 -16.00 -60.16 16.46
CA ILE A 982 -16.80 -61.38 16.31
C ILE A 982 -16.35 -62.20 15.10
N TYR A 983 -16.22 -61.58 13.94
CA TYR A 983 -16.01 -62.26 12.66
C TYR A 983 -14.57 -62.22 12.17
N ASN A 984 -13.74 -61.32 12.71
CA ASN A 984 -12.34 -61.10 12.32
C ASN A 984 -12.20 -60.73 10.83
N THR A 985 -13.17 -59.96 10.33
CA THR A 985 -13.13 -59.26 9.04
C THR A 985 -12.63 -57.82 9.24
N SER A 986 -12.45 -57.06 8.16
CA SER A 986 -11.88 -55.71 8.23
C SER A 986 -13.00 -54.67 8.20
N PRO A 987 -13.16 -53.81 9.22
CA PRO A 987 -14.18 -52.74 9.27
C PRO A 987 -14.15 -51.69 8.14
N THR A 988 -13.24 -51.83 7.18
CA THR A 988 -12.95 -50.85 6.13
C THR A 988 -12.92 -51.48 4.74
N ASP A 989 -13.16 -52.79 4.65
CA ASP A 989 -13.09 -53.53 3.41
C ASP A 989 -14.29 -54.45 3.26
N PRO A 990 -15.31 -54.05 2.46
CA PRO A 990 -16.61 -54.71 2.48
C PRO A 990 -16.62 -56.06 1.76
N ASP A 991 -15.50 -56.54 1.21
CA ASP A 991 -15.34 -57.80 0.46
C ASP A 991 -13.89 -58.29 0.64
N MET A 992 -13.62 -59.01 1.74
CA MET A 992 -12.27 -59.31 2.23
C MET A 992 -11.47 -60.27 1.32
N ASP A 993 -12.15 -61.05 0.47
CA ASP A 993 -11.51 -62.00 -0.45
C ASP A 993 -11.64 -61.67 -1.95
N ASP A 994 -12.26 -60.52 -2.27
CA ASP A 994 -12.50 -59.98 -3.61
C ASP A 994 -13.29 -60.95 -4.53
N ASP A 995 -14.14 -61.81 -3.98
CA ASP A 995 -14.93 -62.77 -4.77
C ASP A 995 -16.22 -62.16 -5.36
N GLY A 996 -16.66 -61.02 -4.82
CA GLY A 996 -17.82 -60.25 -5.26
C GLY A 996 -19.07 -60.38 -4.39
N LEU A 997 -19.02 -61.10 -3.26
CA LEU A 997 -19.96 -61.00 -2.15
C LEU A 997 -19.36 -60.10 -1.07
N THR A 998 -20.21 -59.38 -0.33
CA THR A 998 -19.71 -58.68 0.86
C THR A 998 -19.58 -59.60 2.06
N ASP A 999 -18.72 -59.25 3.03
CA ASP A 999 -18.53 -60.05 4.23
C ASP A 999 -19.86 -60.23 5.00
N GLY A 1000 -20.67 -59.17 5.06
CA GLY A 1000 -22.05 -59.17 5.54
C GLY A 1000 -22.98 -60.08 4.75
N GLU A 1001 -22.94 -60.08 3.41
CA GLU A 1001 -23.70 -61.03 2.59
C GLU A 1001 -23.32 -62.48 2.87
N GLU A 1002 -22.02 -62.75 3.02
CA GLU A 1002 -21.50 -64.08 3.30
C GLU A 1002 -21.89 -64.58 4.68
N ILE A 1003 -21.78 -63.74 5.70
CA ILE A 1003 -22.07 -64.09 7.09
C ILE A 1003 -23.59 -64.15 7.35
N LEU A 1004 -24.32 -63.12 6.95
CA LEU A 1004 -25.74 -62.95 7.30
C LEU A 1004 -26.67 -63.72 6.37
N THR A 1005 -26.30 -63.88 5.09
CA THR A 1005 -27.20 -64.44 4.06
C THR A 1005 -26.81 -65.84 3.60
N TYR A 1006 -25.55 -66.06 3.22
CA TYR A 1006 -25.15 -67.29 2.50
C TYR A 1006 -24.47 -68.35 3.38
N GLY A 1007 -23.86 -67.94 4.49
CA GLY A 1007 -23.10 -68.78 5.40
C GLY A 1007 -21.77 -69.29 4.82
N THR A 1008 -21.20 -68.56 3.87
CA THR A 1008 -19.87 -68.77 3.27
C THR A 1008 -18.78 -68.11 4.14
N ASN A 1009 -17.52 -68.25 3.76
CA ASN A 1009 -16.39 -67.78 4.56
C ASN A 1009 -15.74 -66.54 3.91
N PRO A 1010 -15.83 -65.35 4.53
CA PRO A 1010 -15.38 -64.09 3.94
C PRO A 1010 -13.87 -63.98 3.68
N GLU A 1011 -13.06 -64.85 4.26
CA GLU A 1011 -11.62 -64.92 3.96
C GLU A 1011 -11.28 -65.86 2.79
N SER A 1012 -12.28 -66.38 2.06
CA SER A 1012 -12.11 -67.55 1.19
C SER A 1012 -12.93 -67.51 -0.08
N TYR A 1013 -12.29 -67.00 -1.13
CA TYR A 1013 -12.79 -66.87 -2.50
C TYR A 1013 -13.54 -68.11 -3.07
N ASP A 1014 -13.35 -69.30 -2.51
CA ASP A 1014 -14.04 -70.55 -2.87
C ASP A 1014 -14.22 -71.40 -1.59
N THR A 1015 -15.31 -71.17 -0.84
CA THR A 1015 -15.56 -71.78 0.48
C THR A 1015 -15.56 -73.31 0.43
N ASP A 1016 -16.10 -73.93 -0.62
CA ASP A 1016 -16.18 -75.38 -0.73
C ASP A 1016 -15.05 -76.07 -1.53
N SER A 1017 -14.15 -75.25 -2.07
CA SER A 1017 -12.94 -75.63 -2.81
C SER A 1017 -13.21 -76.43 -4.09
N ASP A 1018 -14.30 -76.13 -4.81
CA ASP A 1018 -14.66 -76.80 -6.07
C ASP A 1018 -14.28 -76.06 -7.36
N SER A 1019 -13.50 -74.98 -7.19
CA SER A 1019 -12.89 -74.11 -8.20
C SER A 1019 -13.81 -73.09 -8.85
N TYR A 1020 -14.93 -72.76 -8.20
CA TYR A 1020 -15.83 -71.66 -8.52
C TYR A 1020 -15.92 -70.75 -7.29
N SER A 1021 -16.05 -69.44 -7.49
CA SER A 1021 -16.24 -68.55 -6.33
C SER A 1021 -17.64 -68.63 -5.76
N ASP A 1022 -17.80 -68.22 -4.51
CA ASP A 1022 -19.08 -68.26 -3.83
C ASP A 1022 -20.09 -67.33 -4.54
N TYR A 1023 -19.64 -66.15 -5.00
CA TYR A 1023 -20.41 -65.27 -5.89
C TYR A 1023 -20.86 -65.98 -7.20
N GLU A 1024 -19.94 -66.65 -7.91
CA GLU A 1024 -20.24 -67.32 -9.18
C GLU A 1024 -21.29 -68.44 -9.01
N GLU A 1025 -21.27 -69.11 -7.87
CA GLU A 1025 -22.21 -70.16 -7.50
C GLU A 1025 -23.60 -69.61 -7.22
N ILE A 1026 -23.69 -68.50 -6.47
CA ILE A 1026 -24.96 -67.83 -6.16
C ILE A 1026 -25.58 -67.26 -7.44
N GLU A 1027 -24.80 -66.59 -8.29
CA GLU A 1027 -25.27 -66.07 -9.58
C GLU A 1027 -25.80 -67.21 -10.49
N ALA A 1028 -25.12 -68.36 -10.46
CA ALA A 1028 -25.53 -69.56 -11.20
C ALA A 1028 -26.71 -70.32 -10.55
N GLY A 1029 -27.16 -69.92 -9.36
CA GLY A 1029 -28.17 -70.60 -8.55
C GLY A 1029 -27.77 -72.02 -8.15
N THR A 1030 -26.48 -72.22 -7.88
CA THR A 1030 -25.90 -73.43 -7.29
C THR A 1030 -25.60 -73.20 -5.81
N ASN A 1031 -24.89 -74.09 -5.11
CA ASN A 1031 -24.79 -74.00 -3.63
C ASN A 1031 -23.31 -73.90 -3.25
N PRO A 1032 -22.86 -72.74 -2.75
CA PRO A 1032 -21.45 -72.43 -2.47
C PRO A 1032 -20.85 -73.23 -1.29
N LEU A 1033 -21.67 -73.98 -0.56
CA LEU A 1033 -21.24 -74.80 0.57
C LEU A 1033 -21.17 -76.30 0.22
N ASN A 1034 -21.31 -76.65 -1.05
CA ASN A 1034 -21.43 -78.04 -1.48
C ASN A 1034 -20.70 -78.33 -2.80
N PRO A 1035 -19.51 -78.98 -2.74
CA PRO A 1035 -18.57 -79.08 -3.87
C PRO A 1035 -19.03 -80.07 -4.96
N ARG A 1036 -20.30 -80.48 -4.91
CA ARG A 1036 -20.99 -81.31 -5.90
C ARG A 1036 -22.07 -80.55 -6.65
N SER A 1037 -22.34 -79.32 -6.25
CA SER A 1037 -23.38 -78.44 -6.76
C SER A 1037 -22.73 -77.24 -7.41
N ASN A 1038 -22.04 -77.42 -8.55
CA ASN A 1038 -21.35 -76.34 -9.27
C ASN A 1038 -21.96 -76.00 -10.65
N PRO A 1039 -21.65 -74.79 -11.18
CA PRO A 1039 -22.14 -74.31 -12.48
C PRO A 1039 -21.77 -75.24 -13.66
N GLY A 1040 -20.58 -75.85 -13.62
CA GLY A 1040 -20.07 -76.74 -14.67
C GLY A 1040 -20.94 -77.99 -14.94
N ARG A 1041 -21.63 -78.52 -13.91
CA ARG A 1041 -22.51 -79.69 -14.05
C ARG A 1041 -23.90 -79.35 -14.58
N ARG A 1042 -24.43 -78.15 -14.32
CA ARG A 1042 -25.71 -77.68 -14.90
C ARG A 1042 -25.64 -77.62 -16.42
N LEU A 1043 -24.54 -77.08 -16.97
CA LEU A 1043 -24.32 -77.01 -18.41
C LEU A 1043 -24.27 -78.41 -19.06
N PHE A 1044 -23.60 -79.36 -18.39
CA PHE A 1044 -23.52 -80.76 -18.83
C PHE A 1044 -24.87 -81.46 -18.84
N THR A 1045 -25.73 -81.16 -17.85
CA THR A 1045 -27.07 -81.76 -17.71
C THR A 1045 -28.06 -81.18 -18.72
N ILE A 1046 -28.00 -79.87 -18.98
CA ILE A 1046 -28.80 -79.19 -20.01
C ILE A 1046 -28.38 -79.68 -21.41
N LEU A 1047 -27.09 -79.74 -21.71
CA LEU A 1047 -26.58 -80.25 -23.00
C LEU A 1047 -26.87 -81.75 -23.21
N ALA A 1048 -26.85 -82.57 -22.15
CA ALA A 1048 -27.24 -83.97 -22.21
C ALA A 1048 -28.74 -84.18 -22.46
N SER A 1049 -29.60 -83.28 -21.95
CA SER A 1049 -31.05 -83.32 -22.13
C SER A 1049 -31.52 -82.84 -23.51
N VAL A 1050 -30.81 -81.92 -24.15
CA VAL A 1050 -31.16 -81.38 -25.48
C VAL A 1050 -30.64 -82.25 -26.64
N PHE A 1051 -29.47 -82.91 -26.50
CA PHE A 1051 -28.82 -83.59 -27.64
C PHE A 1051 -28.73 -85.11 -27.58
N GLY A 1052 -29.19 -85.76 -26.51
CA GLY A 1052 -29.30 -87.23 -26.45
C GLY A 1052 -27.98 -87.98 -26.68
N GLY A 1053 -27.29 -88.31 -25.59
CA GLY A 1053 -26.43 -89.50 -25.40
C GLY A 1053 -25.14 -89.66 -26.21
N THR A 1054 -25.09 -89.36 -27.51
CA THR A 1054 -23.92 -89.66 -28.36
C THR A 1054 -23.43 -88.50 -29.21
N VAL A 1055 -24.29 -87.52 -29.54
CA VAL A 1055 -23.88 -86.30 -30.27
C VAL A 1055 -23.41 -85.20 -29.32
N GLY A 1056 -24.04 -85.07 -28.14
CA GLY A 1056 -23.63 -84.11 -27.11
C GLY A 1056 -22.24 -84.38 -26.53
N GLY A 1057 -21.85 -85.64 -26.38
CA GLY A 1057 -20.53 -86.01 -25.83
C GLY A 1057 -19.35 -85.58 -26.71
N LEU A 1058 -19.51 -85.61 -28.04
CA LEU A 1058 -18.48 -85.15 -28.98
C LEU A 1058 -18.38 -83.61 -29.02
N PHE A 1059 -19.49 -82.91 -28.83
CA PHE A 1059 -19.49 -81.44 -28.75
C PHE A 1059 -18.83 -80.97 -27.44
N VAL A 1060 -19.13 -81.63 -26.32
CA VAL A 1060 -18.54 -81.30 -25.01
C VAL A 1060 -17.04 -81.66 -24.95
N TYR A 1061 -16.60 -82.74 -25.61
CA TYR A 1061 -15.19 -83.17 -25.54
C TYR A 1061 -14.26 -82.43 -26.51
N TYR A 1062 -14.74 -81.98 -27.67
CA TYR A 1062 -13.89 -81.38 -28.71
C TYR A 1062 -14.13 -79.88 -28.97
N VAL A 1063 -15.33 -79.37 -28.69
CA VAL A 1063 -15.72 -77.99 -29.04
C VAL A 1063 -15.76 -77.10 -27.79
N LEU A 1064 -16.24 -77.62 -26.66
CA LEU A 1064 -16.34 -76.85 -25.42
C LEU A 1064 -14.98 -76.37 -24.86
N PRO A 1065 -13.89 -77.17 -24.86
CA PRO A 1065 -12.58 -76.69 -24.41
C PRO A 1065 -12.01 -75.58 -25.29
N TYR A 1066 -12.35 -75.58 -26.59
CA TYR A 1066 -11.91 -74.55 -27.53
C TYR A 1066 -12.70 -73.23 -27.33
N ILE A 1067 -14.00 -73.32 -27.05
CA ILE A 1067 -14.85 -72.16 -26.74
C ILE A 1067 -14.52 -71.57 -25.36
N ILE A 1068 -14.27 -72.40 -24.35
CA ILE A 1068 -13.86 -71.95 -23.00
C ILE A 1068 -12.51 -71.23 -23.08
N ASN A 1069 -11.54 -71.75 -23.85
CA ASN A 1069 -10.22 -71.11 -23.99
C ASN A 1069 -10.27 -69.79 -24.80
N LEU A 1070 -11.22 -69.66 -25.74
CA LEU A 1070 -11.51 -68.40 -26.43
C LEU A 1070 -12.22 -67.39 -25.52
N ARG A 1071 -13.16 -67.82 -24.66
CA ARG A 1071 -13.78 -66.96 -23.64
C ARG A 1071 -12.78 -66.52 -22.59
N ARG A 1072 -11.94 -67.44 -22.07
CA ARG A 1072 -10.95 -67.13 -21.02
C ARG A 1072 -9.97 -66.05 -21.43
N LYS A 1073 -9.50 -66.04 -22.68
CA LYS A 1073 -8.64 -64.94 -23.20
C LYS A 1073 -9.36 -63.61 -23.38
N THR A 1074 -10.68 -63.63 -23.58
CA THR A 1074 -11.48 -62.41 -23.81
C THR A 1074 -12.01 -61.85 -22.48
N GLU A 1075 -12.29 -62.72 -21.52
CA GLU A 1075 -12.66 -62.40 -20.14
C GLU A 1075 -11.43 -62.04 -19.29
N GLU A 1076 -10.26 -62.70 -19.43
CA GLU A 1076 -9.00 -62.25 -18.78
C GLU A 1076 -8.64 -60.80 -19.20
N LEU A 1077 -8.88 -60.42 -20.46
CA LEU A 1077 -8.67 -59.05 -20.96
C LEU A 1077 -9.76 -58.05 -20.53
N LYS A 1078 -10.98 -58.53 -20.26
CA LYS A 1078 -12.04 -57.71 -19.66
C LYS A 1078 -11.79 -57.53 -18.16
N TRP A 1079 -11.47 -58.60 -17.44
CA TRP A 1079 -11.16 -58.61 -16.01
C TRP A 1079 -9.93 -57.76 -15.69
N ILE A 1080 -8.88 -57.81 -16.51
CA ILE A 1080 -7.74 -56.88 -16.38
C ILE A 1080 -8.16 -55.42 -16.60
N ARG A 1081 -9.07 -55.14 -17.53
CA ARG A 1081 -9.58 -53.77 -17.77
C ARG A 1081 -10.59 -53.30 -16.73
N THR A 1082 -11.47 -54.18 -16.26
CA THR A 1082 -12.50 -53.89 -15.26
C THR A 1082 -11.89 -53.81 -13.88
N GLY A 1083 -10.91 -54.65 -13.55
CA GLY A 1083 -10.13 -54.55 -12.31
C GLY A 1083 -9.19 -53.35 -12.30
N MET A 1084 -8.59 -52.97 -13.45
CA MET A 1084 -7.91 -51.66 -13.55
C MET A 1084 -8.89 -50.50 -13.41
N ARG A 1085 -10.06 -50.57 -14.04
CA ARG A 1085 -11.08 -49.50 -13.94
C ARG A 1085 -11.70 -49.41 -12.55
N LYS A 1086 -11.92 -50.53 -11.84
CA LYS A 1086 -12.41 -50.56 -10.46
C LYS A 1086 -11.35 -50.11 -9.47
N ARG A 1087 -10.07 -50.46 -9.67
CA ARG A 1087 -8.96 -49.89 -8.87
C ARG A 1087 -8.78 -48.41 -9.13
N GLN A 1088 -9.02 -47.96 -10.35
CA GLN A 1088 -9.04 -46.55 -10.71
C GLN A 1088 -10.27 -45.85 -10.12
N GLU A 1089 -11.48 -46.42 -10.21
CA GLU A 1089 -12.68 -45.90 -9.52
C GLU A 1089 -12.54 -45.91 -7.98
N LYS A 1090 -11.88 -46.92 -7.37
CA LYS A 1090 -11.58 -46.98 -5.92
C LYS A 1090 -10.51 -45.94 -5.55
N SER A 1091 -9.48 -45.75 -6.38
CA SER A 1091 -8.47 -44.69 -6.20
C SER A 1091 -9.05 -43.29 -6.40
N ASP A 1092 -9.91 -43.11 -7.39
CA ASP A 1092 -10.56 -41.84 -7.74
C ASP A 1092 -11.62 -41.51 -6.68
N ASN A 1093 -12.36 -42.49 -6.15
CA ASN A 1093 -13.29 -42.28 -5.04
C ASN A 1093 -12.58 -42.05 -3.71
N MET A 1094 -11.42 -42.67 -3.48
CA MET A 1094 -10.58 -42.41 -2.30
C MET A 1094 -9.94 -41.02 -2.38
N LEU A 1095 -9.51 -40.59 -3.57
CA LEU A 1095 -9.10 -39.20 -3.83
C LEU A 1095 -10.26 -38.23 -3.64
N LYS A 1096 -11.46 -38.59 -4.11
CA LYS A 1096 -12.65 -37.76 -3.96
C LYS A 1096 -13.20 -37.72 -2.55
N SER A 1097 -13.01 -38.78 -1.75
CA SER A 1097 -13.34 -38.76 -0.32
C SER A 1097 -12.29 -38.04 0.52
N ILE A 1098 -11.04 -37.96 0.04
CA ILE A 1098 -9.99 -37.10 0.61
C ILE A 1098 -10.25 -35.64 0.24
N GLU A 1099 -10.74 -35.35 -0.98
CA GLU A 1099 -11.16 -34.01 -1.43
C GLU A 1099 -12.47 -33.55 -0.75
N GLU A 1100 -13.42 -34.46 -0.49
CA GLU A 1100 -14.66 -34.18 0.26
C GLU A 1100 -14.44 -34.18 1.79
N SER A 1101 -13.26 -34.58 2.28
CA SER A 1101 -12.84 -34.45 3.70
C SER A 1101 -11.75 -33.39 3.90
N SER A 1102 -11.37 -32.67 2.86
CA SER A 1102 -10.44 -31.53 2.91
C SER A 1102 -11.12 -30.23 2.48
N SER A 1103 -12.46 -30.22 2.52
CA SER A 1103 -13.32 -29.08 2.22
C SER A 1103 -14.29 -28.74 3.36
N ASP A 1104 -14.04 -29.26 4.55
CA ASP A 1104 -14.57 -28.77 5.82
C ASP A 1104 -13.36 -28.55 6.72
#